data_AF-A0AAD5JKE5-F1
#
_entry.id   AF-A0AAD5JKE5-F1
#
_cell.length_a   1.000
_cell.length_b   1.000
_cell.length_c   1.000
_cell.angle_alpha   90.00
_cell.angle_beta   90.00
_cell.angle_gamma   90.00
#
_symmetry.space_group_name_H-M   'P 1'
#
loop_
_entity.id
_entity.type
_entity.pdbx_description
1 polymer ?
#
loop_
_entity_poly.entity_id
_entity_poly.type
_entity_poly.pdbx_seq_one_letter_code
_entity_poly.pdbx_strand_id
1 'polypeptide(L)'
;MDLSRMKPVCHACRKRQRGCIWPVNTATTTPTTAIEACLRCTKLNIQCIVSEEHSTHPGNDDDVLPKEFTSKSINYWQHQLAQLENDMQQMELDTHSLLKTKYHDTNKYIENHAMVTMSSGKGVKISNRQQQQFEWNITIKENGLLKLHTRINTIEELLEYSHAFVKYLSPFGKVFRKSWINVESTSQRLILNIYVAVFLMNKAKEEQKIKTSATLFISMIGNLKEPASLSPYLHMHYQSIIDHLIHAYVQHPSSRLLFLHISTFMEYYQNLRDPLTCPITLAICIHMLCTARRIITHSATERREIADFFYEKCKDILYDIFDDPTYKLETILVINLLQYFIMFVLLRFSEAHRWATIAYTLCKELEQGDDNANEQFEQQHQQEQKWSTISFPPEIRRVLLQRHFSYSENTLSLLDIMVEGKIFQSDSARLGMEAMFMEHMKGEDTASYNLVEVHNRLLQLCSSPYMKAITTHVDELYSNTSQGVSMDILVQLDNTIQNWWDELPSRLRLCDSLYAKDAKDLAERNNSIPKAIVFAFVHSILFKIYACVLEMKSSLLDIQDDGDGDDQNIIHSERILLCRRAMSNATEQSYELLLSTIRQIFSLHQDILPFMFEFISRVICTTKTASLLPKKYGISPILREKAVECFETMLDVFPPDNIVPGSKSPINMYLKTYSLGDVGVYQEYPLPGLAVLADVVGAGIFYVKSDLFQSSQEPLYTNLRTFTYSILYGNFCFIE
;
A
#
# COMPACT_ATOMS: atom_id res chain seq x y z
N MET A 1 -4.78 -46.46 -10.66
CA MET A 1 -5.78 -45.77 -9.81
C MET A 1 -5.87 -46.53 -8.52
N ASP A 2 -5.52 -45.89 -7.41
CA ASP A 2 -5.38 -46.50 -6.09
C ASP A 2 -6.72 -46.43 -5.34
N LEU A 3 -7.39 -47.57 -5.18
CA LEU A 3 -8.72 -47.72 -4.57
C LEU A 3 -8.74 -47.42 -3.06
N SER A 4 -7.59 -47.15 -2.45
CA SER A 4 -7.45 -46.84 -1.02
C SER A 4 -7.93 -45.44 -0.60
N ARG A 5 -8.45 -44.60 -1.52
CA ARG A 5 -8.74 -43.17 -1.27
C ARG A 5 -10.21 -42.76 -1.11
N MET A 6 -11.20 -43.63 -1.18
CA MET A 6 -12.61 -43.24 -1.00
C MET A 6 -13.19 -43.66 0.36
N LYS A 7 -12.54 -43.26 1.46
CA LYS A 7 -13.23 -43.28 2.76
C LYS A 7 -14.17 -42.07 2.86
N PRO A 8 -15.43 -42.24 3.32
CA PRO A 8 -16.38 -41.14 3.46
C PRO A 8 -15.87 -40.05 4.41
N VAL A 9 -16.19 -38.80 4.09
CA VAL A 9 -15.92 -37.66 4.98
C VAL A 9 -16.85 -37.77 6.19
N CYS A 10 -16.29 -37.70 7.40
CA CYS A 10 -17.09 -37.75 8.62
C CYS A 10 -17.93 -36.47 8.77
N HIS A 11 -19.01 -36.54 9.53
CA HIS A 11 -19.95 -35.44 9.75
C HIS A 11 -19.27 -34.18 10.27
N ALA A 12 -18.33 -34.30 11.21
CA ALA A 12 -17.61 -33.16 11.76
C ALA A 12 -16.74 -32.45 10.71
N CYS A 13 -15.97 -33.21 9.92
CA CYS A 13 -15.18 -32.66 8.81
C CYS A 13 -16.10 -32.11 7.71
N ARG A 14 -17.20 -32.78 7.38
CA ARG A 14 -18.19 -32.33 6.38
C ARG A 14 -18.85 -31.02 6.80
N LYS A 15 -19.27 -30.89 8.07
CA LYS A 15 -19.85 -29.65 8.64
C LYS A 15 -18.87 -28.47 8.56
N ARG A 16 -17.57 -28.75 8.69
CA ARG A 16 -16.49 -27.77 8.54
C ARG A 16 -15.98 -27.64 7.09
N GLN A 17 -16.64 -28.29 6.13
CA GLN A 17 -16.25 -28.33 4.71
C GLN A 17 -14.80 -28.80 4.45
N ARG A 18 -14.34 -29.77 5.23
CA ARG A 18 -12.99 -30.33 5.19
C ARG A 18 -12.96 -31.78 4.71
N GLY A 19 -11.89 -32.14 4.00
CA GLY A 19 -11.55 -33.55 3.76
C GLY A 19 -11.09 -34.25 5.04
N CYS A 20 -11.48 -35.51 5.22
CA CYS A 20 -10.96 -36.38 6.27
C CYS A 20 -9.58 -36.90 5.93
N ILE A 21 -8.68 -36.92 6.92
CA ILE A 21 -7.38 -37.58 6.82
C ILE A 21 -7.45 -38.84 7.67
N TRP A 22 -7.37 -40.00 7.04
CA TRP A 22 -7.43 -41.29 7.71
C TRP A 22 -6.01 -41.84 7.94
N PRO A 23 -5.72 -42.47 9.09
CA PRO A 23 -4.41 -43.09 9.34
C PRO A 23 -4.10 -44.16 8.29
N VAL A 24 -2.91 -44.08 7.67
CA VAL A 24 -2.45 -44.93 6.57
C VAL A 24 -2.33 -46.41 6.97
N ASN A 25 -2.16 -46.71 8.26
CA ASN A 25 -1.93 -48.08 8.75
C ASN A 25 -3.21 -48.88 9.07
N THR A 26 -4.40 -48.39 8.72
CA THR A 26 -5.67 -49.13 8.98
C THR A 26 -6.07 -50.11 7.88
N ALA A 27 -5.22 -50.33 6.87
CA ALA A 27 -5.56 -51.14 5.68
C ALA A 27 -5.22 -52.64 5.81
N THR A 28 -4.60 -53.09 6.91
CA THR A 28 -4.27 -54.51 7.08
C THR A 28 -4.80 -55.04 8.41
N THR A 29 -5.52 -56.16 8.31
CA THR A 29 -6.06 -57.03 9.36
C THR A 29 -7.47 -56.71 9.89
N THR A 30 -8.41 -57.50 9.37
CA THR A 30 -9.76 -57.87 9.89
C THR A 30 -10.85 -56.79 10.00
N PRO A 31 -12.04 -57.00 9.38
CA PRO A 31 -13.16 -56.08 9.40
C PRO A 31 -14.02 -56.25 10.67
N THR A 32 -13.43 -56.05 11.84
CA THR A 32 -14.18 -56.07 13.09
C THR A 32 -13.77 -54.89 13.97
N THR A 33 -14.73 -53.97 14.07
CA THR A 33 -14.93 -52.93 15.10
C THR A 33 -13.96 -51.75 15.15
N ALA A 34 -14.55 -50.57 14.87
CA ALA A 34 -14.12 -49.20 15.21
C ALA A 34 -12.88 -48.63 14.50
N ILE A 35 -13.09 -47.99 13.34
CA ILE A 35 -12.18 -46.92 12.90
C ILE A 35 -12.51 -45.69 13.75
N GLU A 36 -11.74 -45.46 14.81
CA GLU A 36 -12.15 -44.59 15.94
C GLU A 36 -12.30 -43.09 15.62
N ALA A 37 -11.49 -42.53 14.72
CA ALA A 37 -11.67 -41.16 14.23
C ALA A 37 -10.72 -40.87 13.07
N CYS A 38 -11.08 -39.87 12.24
CA CYS A 38 -10.09 -39.27 11.35
C CYS A 38 -9.08 -38.44 12.18
N LEU A 39 -7.84 -38.34 11.70
CA LEU A 39 -6.73 -37.65 12.38
C LEU A 39 -7.10 -36.22 12.81
N ARG A 40 -7.94 -35.53 12.02
CA ARG A 40 -8.44 -34.20 12.36
C ARG A 40 -9.37 -34.20 13.57
N CYS A 41 -10.38 -35.06 13.57
CA CYS A 41 -11.30 -35.17 14.71
C CYS A 41 -10.56 -35.62 15.98
N THR A 42 -9.58 -36.53 15.86
CA THR A 42 -8.72 -36.94 16.97
C THR A 42 -7.92 -35.77 17.53
N LYS A 43 -7.25 -34.97 16.67
CA LYS A 43 -6.49 -33.78 17.10
C LYS A 43 -7.37 -32.74 17.80
N LEU A 44 -8.57 -32.54 17.29
CA LEU A 44 -9.51 -31.55 17.81
C LEU A 44 -10.29 -32.06 19.04
N ASN A 45 -10.09 -33.32 19.44
CA ASN A 45 -10.87 -33.98 20.48
C ASN A 45 -12.40 -33.91 20.25
N ILE A 46 -12.83 -34.08 19.00
CA ILE A 46 -14.24 -34.05 18.58
C ILE A 46 -14.66 -35.45 18.14
N GLN A 47 -15.88 -35.85 18.49
CA GLN A 47 -16.43 -37.13 18.08
C GLN A 47 -16.51 -37.25 16.54
N CYS A 48 -15.81 -38.22 15.98
CA CYS A 48 -15.76 -38.47 14.55
C CYS A 48 -16.89 -39.42 14.12
N ILE A 49 -18.03 -38.86 13.74
CA ILE A 49 -19.19 -39.66 13.29
C ILE A 49 -19.09 -39.83 11.77
N VAL A 50 -18.89 -41.06 11.28
CA VAL A 50 -18.96 -41.38 9.86
C VAL A 50 -20.41 -41.69 9.52
N SER A 51 -21.03 -40.91 8.63
CA SER A 51 -22.39 -41.19 8.18
C SER A 51 -22.39 -42.46 7.31
N GLU A 52 -23.05 -43.52 7.76
CA GLU A 52 -23.19 -44.80 7.04
C GLU A 52 -24.14 -44.75 5.83
N GLU A 53 -24.80 -43.60 5.60
CA GLU A 53 -25.91 -43.44 4.63
C GLU A 53 -25.51 -43.49 3.13
N HIS A 54 -24.28 -43.85 2.77
CA HIS A 54 -23.84 -43.91 1.37
C HIS A 54 -23.26 -45.27 0.92
N SER A 55 -23.39 -46.34 1.71
CA SER A 55 -22.80 -47.66 1.36
C SER A 55 -23.75 -48.67 0.69
N THR A 56 -24.92 -48.27 0.18
CA THR A 56 -25.81 -49.21 -0.53
C THR A 56 -26.34 -48.65 -1.86
N HIS A 57 -25.48 -48.63 -2.88
CA HIS A 57 -25.75 -49.13 -4.25
C HIS A 57 -24.71 -48.58 -5.26
N PRO A 58 -23.81 -49.42 -5.81
CA PRO A 58 -23.07 -49.08 -7.01
C PRO A 58 -23.83 -49.62 -8.22
N GLY A 59 -24.60 -48.78 -8.92
CA GLY A 59 -25.21 -49.20 -10.18
C GLY A 59 -26.25 -48.21 -10.70
N ASN A 60 -25.91 -47.55 -11.81
CA ASN A 60 -26.76 -46.74 -12.68
C ASN A 60 -27.25 -45.38 -12.15
N ASP A 61 -26.32 -44.43 -12.07
CA ASP A 61 -26.66 -43.01 -12.27
C ASP A 61 -26.30 -42.64 -13.73
N ASP A 62 -27.17 -43.05 -14.66
CA ASP A 62 -27.36 -42.28 -15.88
C ASP A 62 -28.22 -41.07 -15.50
N ASP A 63 -27.74 -39.88 -15.80
CA ASP A 63 -28.38 -38.58 -15.64
C ASP A 63 -29.84 -38.57 -16.12
N VAL A 64 -30.79 -38.91 -15.25
CA VAL A 64 -32.20 -38.53 -15.42
C VAL A 64 -32.40 -37.20 -14.71
N LEU A 65 -32.03 -36.14 -15.43
CA LEU A 65 -32.53 -34.79 -15.17
C LEU A 65 -34.05 -34.84 -14.91
N PRO A 66 -34.55 -34.23 -13.83
CA PRO A 66 -35.98 -34.17 -13.55
C PRO A 66 -36.72 -33.51 -14.72
N LYS A 67 -37.46 -34.31 -15.50
CA LYS A 67 -38.21 -33.88 -16.70
C LYS A 67 -39.46 -33.03 -16.42
N GLU A 68 -39.60 -32.46 -15.23
CA GLU A 68 -40.68 -31.54 -14.88
C GLU A 68 -40.16 -30.16 -14.49
N PHE A 69 -39.22 -29.61 -15.26
CA PHE A 69 -39.10 -28.16 -15.40
C PHE A 69 -40.31 -27.65 -16.19
N THR A 70 -41.45 -27.56 -15.51
CA THR A 70 -42.70 -27.06 -16.10
C THR A 70 -42.51 -25.61 -16.59
N SER A 71 -43.22 -25.20 -17.65
CA SER A 71 -43.17 -23.83 -18.17
C SER A 71 -43.49 -22.76 -17.11
N LYS A 72 -44.19 -23.15 -16.03
CA LYS A 72 -44.42 -22.31 -14.85
C LYS A 72 -43.12 -21.90 -14.15
N SER A 73 -42.14 -22.80 -14.07
CA SER A 73 -40.82 -22.53 -13.46
C SER A 73 -40.03 -21.53 -14.30
N ILE A 74 -40.07 -21.66 -15.63
CA ILE A 74 -39.40 -20.73 -16.55
C ILE A 74 -40.05 -19.34 -16.48
N ASN A 75 -41.39 -19.28 -16.50
CA ASN A 75 -42.10 -18.00 -16.37
C ASN A 75 -41.86 -17.34 -15.00
N TYR A 76 -41.73 -18.13 -13.93
CA TYR A 76 -41.36 -17.62 -12.60
C TYR A 76 -39.96 -17.01 -12.60
N TRP A 77 -38.97 -17.67 -13.20
CA TRP A 77 -37.60 -17.13 -13.31
C TRP A 77 -37.52 -15.92 -14.24
N GLN A 78 -38.29 -15.89 -15.33
CA GLN A 78 -38.38 -14.72 -16.21
C GLN A 78 -39.00 -13.52 -15.49
N HIS A 79 -40.02 -13.74 -14.66
CA HIS A 79 -40.60 -12.69 -13.83
C HIS A 79 -39.62 -12.20 -12.76
N GLN A 80 -38.88 -13.11 -12.11
CA GLN A 80 -37.82 -12.76 -11.14
C GLN A 80 -36.71 -11.93 -11.80
N LEU A 81 -36.28 -12.31 -13.01
CA LEU A 81 -35.26 -11.56 -13.76
C LEU A 81 -35.76 -10.18 -14.17
N ALA A 82 -36.98 -10.06 -14.68
CA ALA A 82 -37.57 -8.77 -15.05
C ALA A 82 -37.77 -7.85 -13.83
N GLN A 83 -38.09 -8.42 -12.67
CA GLN A 83 -38.17 -7.69 -11.41
C GLN A 83 -36.79 -7.19 -10.96
N LEU A 84 -35.76 -8.05 -11.03
CA LEU A 84 -34.39 -7.66 -10.71
C LEU A 84 -33.85 -6.57 -11.64
N GLU A 85 -34.16 -6.63 -12.94
CA GLU A 85 -33.77 -5.60 -13.92
C GLU A 85 -34.42 -4.25 -13.61
N ASN A 86 -35.70 -4.25 -13.23
CA ASN A 86 -36.39 -3.04 -12.78
C ASN A 86 -35.81 -2.48 -11.47
N ASP A 87 -35.54 -3.34 -10.50
CA ASP A 87 -34.95 -2.93 -9.21
C ASP A 87 -33.55 -2.34 -9.41
N MET A 88 -32.77 -2.90 -10.35
CA MET A 88 -31.45 -2.37 -10.73
C MET A 88 -31.55 -1.00 -11.40
N GLN A 89 -32.46 -0.83 -12.37
CA GLN A 89 -32.70 0.48 -13.01
C GLN A 89 -33.17 1.54 -12.01
N GLN A 90 -34.04 1.16 -11.06
CA GLN A 90 -34.50 2.08 -10.01
C GLN A 90 -33.34 2.48 -9.08
N MET A 91 -32.48 1.53 -8.71
CA MET A 91 -31.29 1.81 -7.90
C MET A 91 -30.30 2.72 -8.62
N GLU A 92 -30.10 2.55 -9.93
CA GLU A 92 -29.28 3.44 -10.75
C GLU A 92 -29.84 4.88 -10.77
N LEU A 93 -31.16 5.04 -10.91
CA LEU A 93 -31.84 6.34 -10.87
C LEU A 93 -31.71 7.01 -9.50
N ASP A 94 -31.92 6.25 -8.42
CA ASP A 94 -31.81 6.75 -7.04
C ASP A 94 -30.36 7.16 -6.72
N THR A 95 -29.38 6.37 -7.18
CA THR A 95 -27.96 6.69 -7.05
C THR A 95 -27.61 7.97 -7.81
N HIS A 96 -28.10 8.14 -9.05
CA HIS A 96 -27.90 9.35 -9.82
C HIS A 96 -28.53 10.60 -9.17
N SER A 97 -29.71 10.44 -8.56
CA SER A 97 -30.40 11.48 -7.80
C SER A 97 -29.60 11.89 -6.56
N LEU A 98 -29.13 10.92 -5.78
CA LEU A 98 -28.29 11.15 -4.60
C LEU A 98 -26.98 11.84 -4.96
N LEU A 99 -26.32 11.44 -6.05
CA LEU A 99 -25.09 12.07 -6.52
C LEU A 99 -25.32 13.53 -6.92
N LYS A 100 -26.42 13.84 -7.64
CA LYS A 100 -26.78 15.24 -7.97
C LYS A 100 -27.02 16.08 -6.71
N THR A 101 -27.72 15.53 -5.73
CA THR A 101 -28.04 16.24 -4.48
C THR A 101 -26.77 16.50 -3.67
N LYS A 102 -25.90 15.49 -3.53
CA LYS A 102 -24.63 15.58 -2.80
C LYS A 102 -23.64 16.54 -3.47
N TYR A 103 -23.60 16.58 -4.81
CA TYR A 103 -22.80 17.58 -5.56
C TYR A 103 -23.30 19.01 -5.30
N HIS A 104 -24.62 19.20 -5.27
CA HIS A 104 -25.20 20.51 -5.01
C HIS A 104 -24.96 20.98 -3.58
N ASP A 105 -25.10 20.09 -2.60
CA ASP A 105 -24.83 20.37 -1.18
C ASP A 105 -23.34 20.64 -0.92
N THR A 106 -22.44 19.90 -1.58
CA THR A 106 -20.99 20.12 -1.46
C THR A 106 -20.59 21.47 -2.04
N ASN A 107 -21.12 21.86 -3.20
CA ASN A 107 -20.87 23.17 -3.79
C ASN A 107 -21.42 24.31 -2.90
N LYS A 108 -22.62 24.13 -2.34
CA LYS A 108 -23.23 25.11 -1.43
C LYS A 108 -22.48 25.21 -0.09
N TYR A 109 -21.92 24.11 0.39
CA TYR A 109 -21.05 24.08 1.57
C TYR A 109 -19.74 24.83 1.32
N ILE A 110 -19.10 24.63 0.15
CA ILE A 110 -17.88 25.34 -0.26
C ILE A 110 -18.15 26.85 -0.38
N GLU A 111 -19.26 27.26 -1.00
CA GLU A 111 -19.64 28.67 -1.12
C GLU A 111 -19.91 29.32 0.25
N ASN A 112 -20.63 28.61 1.14
CA ASN A 112 -20.92 29.11 2.48
C ASN A 112 -19.67 29.17 3.37
N HIS A 113 -18.76 28.20 3.28
CA HIS A 113 -17.49 28.25 4.03
C HIS A 113 -16.58 29.37 3.52
N ALA A 114 -16.54 29.63 2.21
CA ALA A 114 -15.81 30.77 1.66
C ALA A 114 -16.33 32.12 2.18
N MET A 115 -17.65 32.24 2.42
CA MET A 115 -18.25 33.44 3.02
C MET A 115 -18.07 33.53 4.55
N VAL A 116 -18.15 32.41 5.29
CA VAL A 116 -18.00 32.41 6.75
C VAL A 116 -16.55 32.69 7.17
N THR A 117 -15.57 32.24 6.40
CA THR A 117 -14.14 32.55 6.64
C THR A 117 -13.82 34.04 6.48
N MET A 118 -14.65 34.80 5.76
CA MET A 118 -14.54 36.27 5.64
C MET A 118 -15.26 37.03 6.76
N SER A 119 -16.12 36.36 7.54
CA SER A 119 -17.10 37.03 8.42
C SER A 119 -16.87 36.79 9.92
N SER A 120 -16.13 35.75 10.32
CA SER A 120 -15.91 35.40 11.74
C SER A 120 -14.53 35.81 12.25
N GLY A 121 -14.27 37.12 12.29
CA GLY A 121 -13.14 37.72 13.03
C GLY A 121 -13.59 38.28 14.38
N LYS A 122 -13.75 37.44 15.41
CA LYS A 122 -13.90 37.91 16.80
C LYS A 122 -12.53 38.31 17.36
N GLY A 123 -12.22 39.60 17.21
CA GLY A 123 -11.53 40.45 18.19
C GLY A 123 -10.42 39.86 19.05
N VAL A 124 -9.29 39.49 18.45
CA VAL A 124 -7.99 39.64 19.12
C VAL A 124 -7.50 41.04 18.74
N LYS A 125 -7.33 41.92 19.74
CA LYS A 125 -6.74 43.26 19.56
C LYS A 125 -5.26 43.10 19.19
N ILE A 126 -5.00 42.78 17.93
CA ILE A 126 -3.70 42.99 17.30
C ILE A 126 -3.61 44.49 17.08
N SER A 127 -2.76 45.13 17.86
CA SER A 127 -2.34 46.53 17.71
C SER A 127 -2.13 46.87 16.23
N ASN A 128 -2.75 47.98 15.80
CA ASN A 128 -2.67 48.65 14.49
C ASN A 128 -1.25 48.66 13.86
N ARG A 129 -0.78 47.53 13.33
CA ARG A 129 0.06 47.54 12.13
C ARG A 129 -0.91 47.50 10.98
N GLN A 130 -1.15 48.68 10.43
CA GLN A 130 -1.83 48.89 9.16
C GLN A 130 -1.47 47.75 8.21
N GLN A 131 -2.48 47.10 7.65
CA GLN A 131 -2.36 46.39 6.38
C GLN A 131 -1.84 47.41 5.37
N GLN A 132 -0.52 47.60 5.30
CA GLN A 132 0.10 48.23 4.15
C GLN A 132 -0.25 47.33 2.98
N GLN A 133 -1.21 47.77 2.17
CA GLN A 133 -1.31 47.30 0.80
C GLN A 133 0.08 47.51 0.20
N PHE A 134 0.73 46.42 -0.20
CA PHE A 134 2.00 46.50 -0.87
C PHE A 134 1.77 47.24 -2.20
N GLU A 135 2.21 48.50 -2.27
CA GLU A 135 2.20 49.26 -3.52
C GLU A 135 3.32 48.74 -4.42
N TRP A 136 2.90 48.09 -5.50
CA TRP A 136 3.81 47.66 -6.56
C TRP A 136 4.14 48.84 -7.45
N ASN A 137 5.37 49.32 -7.38
CA ASN A 137 5.86 50.35 -8.30
C ASN A 137 6.22 49.69 -9.64
N ILE A 138 5.32 49.77 -10.61
CA ILE A 138 5.51 49.23 -11.95
C ILE A 138 5.77 50.40 -12.90
N THR A 139 6.85 50.33 -13.67
CA THR A 139 7.10 51.27 -14.78
C THR A 139 7.07 50.53 -16.11
N ILE A 140 6.39 51.12 -17.09
CA ILE A 140 6.42 50.65 -18.47
C ILE A 140 7.55 51.42 -19.16
N LYS A 141 8.56 50.71 -19.65
CA LYS A 141 9.65 51.33 -20.42
C LYS A 141 9.16 51.71 -21.81
N GLU A 142 9.89 52.63 -22.46
CA GLU A 142 9.59 53.14 -23.81
C GLU A 142 9.49 52.04 -24.90
N ASN A 143 9.99 50.84 -24.62
CA ASN A 143 9.88 49.67 -25.50
C ASN A 143 8.76 48.68 -25.11
N GLY A 144 7.83 49.07 -24.25
CA GLY A 144 6.71 48.23 -23.80
C GLY A 144 7.06 47.23 -22.69
N LEU A 145 8.31 47.16 -22.22
CA LEU A 145 8.69 46.25 -21.14
C LEU A 145 8.20 46.74 -19.76
N LEU A 146 7.44 45.89 -19.08
CA LEU A 146 6.94 46.11 -17.72
C LEU A 146 8.06 45.83 -16.71
N LYS A 147 8.52 46.85 -15.98
CA LYS A 147 9.56 46.75 -14.95
C LYS A 147 8.95 46.94 -13.56
N LEU A 148 9.01 45.88 -12.75
CA LEU A 148 8.64 45.92 -11.34
C LEU A 148 9.82 46.46 -10.51
N HIS A 149 9.61 47.58 -9.83
CA HIS A 149 10.59 48.11 -8.88
C HIS A 149 10.43 47.38 -7.55
N THR A 150 11.33 46.44 -7.30
CA THR A 150 11.46 45.73 -6.01
C THR A 150 12.69 46.24 -5.26
N ARG A 151 12.78 45.96 -3.96
CA ARG A 151 14.02 46.13 -3.17
C ARG A 151 14.98 44.95 -3.31
N ILE A 152 14.63 43.99 -4.17
CA ILE A 152 15.37 42.76 -4.45
C ILE A 152 16.38 43.10 -5.53
N ASN A 153 17.66 43.10 -5.20
CA ASN A 153 18.74 43.58 -6.06
C ASN A 153 19.49 42.45 -6.77
N THR A 154 19.29 41.20 -6.35
CA THR A 154 19.93 40.01 -6.94
C THR A 154 18.90 38.94 -7.32
N ILE A 155 19.27 38.07 -8.26
CA ILE A 155 18.42 36.93 -8.66
C ILE A 155 18.31 35.95 -7.48
N GLU A 156 19.38 35.82 -6.70
CA GLU A 156 19.43 35.01 -5.50
C GLU A 156 18.39 35.49 -4.47
N GLU A 157 18.32 36.81 -4.19
CA GLU A 157 17.26 37.36 -3.32
C GLU A 157 15.86 37.14 -3.91
N LEU A 158 15.68 37.19 -5.24
CA LEU A 158 14.37 36.91 -5.86
C LEU A 158 13.98 35.43 -5.70
N LEU A 159 14.94 34.53 -5.85
CA LEU A 159 14.77 33.09 -5.65
C LEU A 159 14.44 32.78 -4.19
N GLU A 160 14.92 33.59 -3.23
CA GLU A 160 14.50 33.50 -1.83
C GLU A 160 13.00 33.76 -1.65
N TYR A 161 12.34 34.50 -2.55
CA TYR A 161 10.88 34.70 -2.53
C TYR A 161 10.13 33.77 -3.51
N SER A 162 10.79 32.80 -4.14
CA SER A 162 10.14 31.89 -5.11
C SER A 162 8.97 31.11 -4.49
N HIS A 163 9.03 30.80 -3.19
CA HIS A 163 7.93 30.19 -2.44
C HIS A 163 6.80 31.19 -2.13
N ALA A 164 7.13 32.48 -1.97
CA ALA A 164 6.15 33.56 -1.82
C ALA A 164 5.52 34.01 -3.15
N PHE A 165 6.14 33.67 -4.29
CA PHE A 165 5.62 33.96 -5.62
C PHE A 165 4.28 33.25 -5.87
N VAL A 166 4.10 32.05 -5.30
CA VAL A 166 2.85 31.31 -5.28
C VAL A 166 1.81 31.96 -4.35
N LYS A 167 2.26 32.62 -3.26
CA LYS A 167 1.38 33.13 -2.18
C LYS A 167 0.97 34.61 -2.28
N TYR A 168 1.84 35.51 -2.74
CA TYR A 168 1.68 36.95 -2.47
C TYR A 168 2.12 37.93 -3.57
N LEU A 169 2.89 37.52 -4.58
CA LEU A 169 3.50 38.48 -5.51
C LEU A 169 2.77 38.67 -6.85
N SER A 170 1.51 38.25 -6.93
CA SER A 170 0.70 38.48 -8.11
C SER A 170 -0.27 39.65 -7.90
N PRO A 171 -0.06 40.81 -8.54
CA PRO A 171 -1.12 41.83 -8.69
C PRO A 171 -2.33 41.31 -9.51
N PHE A 172 -2.32 40.03 -9.90
CA PHE A 172 -3.34 39.36 -10.71
C PHE A 172 -4.12 38.29 -9.95
N GLY A 173 -4.17 38.30 -8.61
CA GLY A 173 -4.91 37.29 -7.82
C GLY A 173 -6.36 37.06 -8.27
N LYS A 174 -7.04 38.07 -8.84
CA LYS A 174 -8.36 37.92 -9.47
C LYS A 174 -8.35 37.21 -10.83
N VAL A 175 -7.23 37.24 -11.56
CA VAL A 175 -7.03 36.62 -12.87
C VAL A 175 -6.57 35.17 -12.74
N PHE A 176 -5.83 34.82 -11.68
CA PHE A 176 -5.45 33.43 -11.39
C PHE A 176 -6.65 32.54 -11.02
N ARG A 177 -7.73 33.11 -10.47
CA ARG A 177 -9.00 32.41 -10.18
C ARG A 177 -9.74 31.83 -11.39
N LYS A 178 -9.41 32.29 -12.62
CA LYS A 178 -10.10 31.85 -13.86
C LYS A 178 -9.22 31.04 -14.82
N SER A 179 -7.92 30.92 -14.55
CA SER A 179 -7.00 30.18 -15.44
C SER A 179 -6.92 28.73 -15.01
N TRP A 180 -7.64 27.87 -15.72
CA TRP A 180 -7.46 26.42 -15.68
C TRP A 180 -6.19 26.08 -16.45
N ILE A 181 -5.32 25.26 -15.87
CA ILE A 181 -4.15 24.73 -16.58
C ILE A 181 -4.51 23.31 -17.00
N ASN A 182 -4.84 23.11 -18.28
CA ASN A 182 -5.07 21.78 -18.82
C ASN A 182 -3.81 20.94 -18.67
N VAL A 183 -3.99 19.74 -18.14
CA VAL A 183 -2.88 18.84 -17.89
C VAL A 183 -3.10 17.55 -18.67
N GLU A 184 -2.07 17.16 -19.40
CA GLU A 184 -1.95 15.83 -19.99
C GLU A 184 -0.75 15.16 -19.34
N SER A 185 -0.94 13.98 -18.74
CA SER A 185 0.19 13.22 -18.22
C SER A 185 0.90 12.50 -19.36
N THR A 186 2.22 12.66 -19.45
CA THR A 186 3.07 11.81 -20.30
C THR A 186 3.68 10.65 -19.52
N SER A 187 3.47 10.63 -18.20
CA SER A 187 4.15 9.71 -17.30
C SER A 187 3.52 8.31 -17.32
N GLN A 188 4.30 7.35 -17.83
CA GLN A 188 3.98 5.93 -17.78
C GLN A 188 4.07 5.42 -16.34
N ARG A 189 3.07 4.63 -15.91
CA ARG A 189 3.04 3.93 -14.60
C ARG A 189 4.04 2.77 -14.55
N LEU A 190 5.34 3.05 -14.71
CA LEU A 190 6.38 2.05 -14.85
C LEU A 190 6.29 0.95 -13.79
N ILE A 191 6.06 1.32 -12.54
CA ILE A 191 6.15 0.40 -11.42
C ILE A 191 4.87 -0.42 -11.24
N LEU A 192 3.69 0.20 -11.43
CA LEU A 192 2.46 -0.57 -11.53
C LEU A 192 2.53 -1.56 -12.69
N ASN A 193 3.05 -1.13 -13.85
CA ASN A 193 3.25 -2.01 -14.99
C ASN A 193 4.21 -3.15 -14.64
N ILE A 194 5.25 -2.90 -13.83
CA ILE A 194 6.14 -3.95 -13.32
C ILE A 194 5.38 -4.91 -12.38
N TYR A 195 4.56 -4.45 -11.43
CA TYR A 195 3.79 -5.36 -10.56
C TYR A 195 2.73 -6.13 -11.31
N VAL A 196 1.94 -5.44 -12.12
CA VAL A 196 0.91 -6.06 -12.94
C VAL A 196 1.57 -7.09 -13.86
N ALA A 197 2.75 -6.78 -14.41
CA ALA A 197 3.51 -7.76 -15.17
C ALA A 197 4.00 -8.94 -14.34
N VAL A 198 4.60 -8.69 -13.18
CA VAL A 198 5.08 -9.75 -12.28
C VAL A 198 3.92 -10.65 -11.86
N PHE A 199 2.78 -10.06 -11.52
CA PHE A 199 1.54 -10.75 -11.19
C PHE A 199 1.00 -11.56 -12.36
N LEU A 200 0.77 -10.93 -13.52
CA LEU A 200 0.20 -11.58 -14.71
C LEU A 200 1.06 -12.78 -15.15
N MET A 201 2.38 -12.67 -15.00
CA MET A 201 3.29 -13.78 -15.29
C MET A 201 3.21 -14.90 -14.25
N ASN A 202 3.12 -14.58 -12.96
CA ASN A 202 2.89 -15.59 -11.93
C ASN A 202 1.56 -16.33 -12.15
N LYS A 203 0.50 -15.59 -12.51
CA LYS A 203 -0.79 -16.17 -12.90
C LYS A 203 -0.67 -17.07 -14.12
N ALA A 204 0.01 -16.62 -15.19
CA ALA A 204 0.23 -17.43 -16.39
C ALA A 204 1.02 -18.72 -16.07
N LYS A 205 2.02 -18.65 -15.19
CA LYS A 205 2.76 -19.83 -14.71
C LYS A 205 1.91 -20.76 -13.85
N GLU A 206 1.05 -20.23 -12.98
CA GLU A 206 0.09 -21.04 -12.22
C GLU A 206 -0.90 -21.75 -13.15
N GLU A 207 -1.46 -21.04 -14.13
CA GLU A 207 -2.37 -21.62 -15.13
C GLU A 207 -1.66 -22.66 -16.01
N GLN A 208 -0.40 -22.42 -16.39
CA GLN A 208 0.42 -23.37 -17.12
C GLN A 208 0.77 -24.59 -16.25
N LYS A 209 1.09 -24.39 -14.96
CA LYS A 209 1.29 -25.48 -14.00
C LYS A 209 0.03 -26.31 -13.87
N ILE A 210 -1.16 -25.71 -13.73
CA ILE A 210 -2.44 -26.44 -13.64
C ILE A 210 -2.67 -27.26 -14.92
N LYS A 211 -2.45 -26.68 -16.11
CA LYS A 211 -2.58 -27.39 -17.40
C LYS A 211 -1.56 -28.52 -17.59
N THR A 212 -0.36 -28.37 -17.02
CA THR A 212 0.73 -29.36 -17.11
C THR A 212 0.75 -30.31 -15.89
N SER A 213 -0.06 -30.05 -14.86
CA SER A 213 -0.04 -30.74 -13.57
C SER A 213 -0.49 -32.19 -13.69
N ALA A 214 -1.28 -32.57 -14.69
CA ALA A 214 -1.59 -33.98 -14.93
C ALA A 214 -0.33 -34.80 -15.29
N THR A 215 0.64 -34.18 -15.96
CA THR A 215 1.88 -34.83 -16.46
C THR A 215 3.08 -34.58 -15.53
N LEU A 216 3.17 -33.39 -14.94
CA LEU A 216 4.23 -33.02 -13.99
C LEU A 216 4.01 -33.59 -12.58
N PHE A 217 2.79 -33.90 -12.15
CA PHE A 217 2.58 -34.55 -10.85
C PHE A 217 3.16 -35.99 -10.86
N ILE A 218 3.13 -36.66 -12.00
CA ILE A 218 3.76 -37.99 -12.20
C ILE A 218 5.30 -37.85 -12.26
N SER A 219 5.85 -36.81 -12.88
CA SER A 219 7.31 -36.60 -12.92
C SER A 219 7.88 -35.95 -11.65
N MET A 220 7.11 -35.17 -10.88
CA MET A 220 7.51 -34.64 -9.57
C MET A 220 7.48 -35.72 -8.50
N ILE A 221 6.53 -36.65 -8.54
CA ILE A 221 6.57 -37.83 -7.65
C ILE A 221 7.76 -38.75 -8.03
N GLY A 222 8.12 -38.83 -9.32
CA GLY A 222 9.28 -39.59 -9.79
C GLY A 222 10.64 -38.93 -9.59
N ASN A 223 10.70 -37.59 -9.49
CA ASN A 223 11.94 -36.79 -9.32
C ASN A 223 12.01 -35.99 -8.02
N LEU A 224 11.09 -36.22 -7.08
CA LEU A 224 11.37 -36.07 -5.66
C LEU A 224 12.45 -37.11 -5.33
N LYS A 225 13.70 -36.82 -5.71
CA LYS A 225 14.84 -37.21 -4.90
C LYS A 225 14.40 -36.94 -3.47
N GLU A 226 14.40 -37.96 -2.63
CA GLU A 226 14.20 -37.83 -1.19
C GLU A 226 14.73 -36.47 -0.77
N PRO A 227 13.91 -35.60 -0.14
CA PRO A 227 14.25 -34.18 0.10
C PRO A 227 15.68 -34.15 0.57
N ALA A 228 16.59 -33.70 -0.31
CA ALA A 228 18.02 -33.98 -0.24
C ALA A 228 18.44 -33.73 1.19
N SER A 229 18.55 -34.83 1.94
CA SER A 229 18.61 -34.91 3.38
C SER A 229 18.33 -33.57 4.12
N LEU A 230 17.17 -33.39 4.75
CA LEU A 230 16.87 -32.35 5.79
C LEU A 230 17.84 -32.42 7.02
N SER A 231 19.01 -33.02 6.82
CA SER A 231 19.92 -33.72 7.71
C SER A 231 20.89 -32.84 8.50
N PRO A 232 21.16 -31.55 8.17
CA PRO A 232 21.82 -30.67 9.13
C PRO A 232 20.84 -30.07 10.16
N TYR A 233 19.60 -29.75 9.75
CA TYR A 233 18.68 -28.93 10.55
C TYR A 233 17.75 -29.71 11.46
N LEU A 234 17.63 -31.02 11.27
CA LEU A 234 16.93 -31.92 12.21
C LEU A 234 17.54 -31.91 13.63
N HIS A 235 18.78 -31.40 13.77
CA HIS A 235 19.47 -31.21 15.05
C HIS A 235 19.55 -29.76 15.51
N MET A 236 18.97 -28.79 14.78
CA MET A 236 18.95 -27.40 15.25
C MET A 236 18.04 -27.26 16.47
N HIS A 237 18.56 -26.61 17.51
CA HIS A 237 17.76 -26.13 18.63
C HIS A 237 16.89 -24.95 18.18
N TYR A 238 15.77 -25.23 17.50
CA TYR A 238 14.82 -24.21 17.01
C TYR A 238 14.39 -23.23 18.10
N GLN A 239 14.31 -23.69 19.35
CA GLN A 239 14.04 -22.86 20.51
C GLN A 239 14.96 -21.62 20.56
N SER A 240 16.27 -21.81 20.43
CA SER A 240 17.23 -20.70 20.48
C SER A 240 17.09 -19.74 19.32
N ILE A 241 16.71 -20.23 18.14
CA ILE A 241 16.48 -19.40 16.95
C ILE A 241 15.21 -18.58 17.15
N ILE A 242 14.14 -19.21 17.63
CA ILE A 242 12.87 -18.54 17.93
C ILE A 242 13.08 -17.48 19.01
N ASP A 243 13.75 -17.82 20.12
CA ASP A 243 14.06 -16.86 21.19
C ASP A 243 14.82 -15.65 20.64
N HIS A 244 15.86 -15.87 19.82
CA HIS A 244 16.62 -14.78 19.19
C HIS A 244 15.75 -13.91 18.28
N LEU A 245 14.92 -14.52 17.42
CA LEU A 245 14.06 -13.79 16.50
C LEU A 245 12.96 -12.99 17.22
N ILE A 246 12.34 -13.57 18.26
CA ILE A 246 11.34 -12.89 19.08
C ILE A 246 11.97 -11.71 19.83
N HIS A 247 13.13 -11.89 20.45
CA HIS A 247 13.84 -10.80 21.11
C HIS A 247 14.23 -9.69 20.13
N ALA A 248 14.70 -10.05 18.93
CA ALA A 248 15.00 -9.08 17.87
C ALA A 248 13.74 -8.31 17.44
N TYR A 249 12.59 -8.97 17.28
CA TYR A 249 11.32 -8.30 16.98
C TYR A 249 10.93 -7.29 18.07
N VAL A 250 11.00 -7.68 19.35
CA VAL A 250 10.66 -6.81 20.49
C VAL A 250 11.59 -5.59 20.57
N GLN A 251 12.88 -5.79 20.37
CA GLN A 251 13.88 -4.72 20.47
C GLN A 251 13.81 -3.71 19.33
N HIS A 252 13.09 -4.02 18.26
CA HIS A 252 13.11 -3.24 17.03
C HIS A 252 11.72 -2.76 16.57
N PRO A 253 11.29 -1.56 17.01
CA PRO A 253 9.98 -1.00 16.71
C PRO A 253 9.61 -0.96 15.23
N SER A 254 10.58 -0.70 14.35
CA SER A 254 10.33 -0.64 12.90
C SER A 254 10.07 -2.00 12.23
N SER A 255 10.33 -3.11 12.92
CA SER A 255 9.89 -4.44 12.47
C SER A 255 8.57 -4.85 13.13
N ARG A 256 8.14 -4.10 14.14
CA ARG A 256 6.85 -4.29 14.77
C ARG A 256 5.85 -3.52 13.92
N LEU A 257 5.43 -4.11 12.80
CA LEU A 257 4.10 -3.83 12.25
C LEU A 257 3.17 -3.79 13.48
N LEU A 258 2.44 -2.70 13.80
CA LEU A 258 1.88 -2.45 15.15
C LEU A 258 0.67 -3.34 15.53
N PHE A 259 0.78 -4.59 15.11
CA PHE A 259 -0.10 -5.73 15.24
C PHE A 259 -0.09 -6.36 16.62
N LEU A 260 0.89 -6.07 17.48
CA LEU A 260 1.03 -6.79 18.74
C LEU A 260 1.21 -5.86 19.91
N HIS A 261 0.42 -6.12 20.96
CA HIS A 261 0.69 -5.57 22.27
C HIS A 261 1.84 -6.34 22.93
N ILE A 262 3.04 -5.78 22.83
CA ILE A 262 4.31 -6.48 23.14
C ILE A 262 4.35 -7.03 24.56
N SER A 263 3.89 -6.28 25.56
CA SER A 263 3.93 -6.72 26.96
C SER A 263 3.04 -7.94 27.20
N THR A 264 1.80 -7.94 26.69
CA THR A 264 0.90 -9.10 26.77
C THR A 264 1.43 -10.29 25.98
N PHE A 265 1.98 -10.07 24.78
CA PHE A 265 2.57 -11.14 23.99
C PHE A 265 3.76 -11.78 24.70
N MET A 266 4.66 -10.98 25.27
CA MET A 266 5.86 -11.50 25.94
C MET A 266 5.54 -12.25 27.24
N GLU A 267 4.54 -11.81 28.00
CA GLU A 267 4.04 -12.54 29.16
C GLU A 267 3.51 -13.92 28.75
N TYR A 268 2.70 -13.97 27.68
CA TYR A 268 2.23 -15.22 27.12
C TYR A 268 3.38 -16.11 26.60
N TYR A 269 4.31 -15.54 25.84
CA TYR A 269 5.44 -16.23 25.25
C TYR A 269 6.33 -16.90 26.30
N GLN A 270 6.62 -16.22 27.41
CA GLN A 270 7.43 -16.76 28.51
C GLN A 270 6.79 -17.98 29.19
N ASN A 271 5.47 -18.13 29.08
CA ASN A 271 4.73 -19.25 29.64
C ASN A 271 4.49 -20.39 28.64
N LEU A 272 4.93 -20.25 27.38
CA LEU A 272 4.80 -21.30 26.38
C LEU A 272 5.73 -22.47 26.67
N ARG A 273 5.17 -23.68 26.65
CA ARG A 273 5.97 -24.93 26.75
C ARG A 273 6.70 -25.26 25.46
N ASP A 274 6.05 -25.03 24.33
CA ASP A 274 6.60 -25.26 22.99
C ASP A 274 6.20 -24.10 22.06
N PRO A 275 7.14 -23.21 21.70
CA PRO A 275 6.86 -22.09 20.80
C PRO A 275 6.41 -22.50 19.40
N LEU A 276 6.73 -23.71 18.94
CA LEU A 276 6.29 -24.22 17.62
C LEU A 276 4.79 -24.50 17.55
N THR A 277 4.11 -24.54 18.70
CA THR A 277 2.65 -24.68 18.76
C THR A 277 1.90 -23.35 18.64
N CYS A 278 2.61 -22.22 18.73
CA CYS A 278 2.00 -20.90 18.69
C CYS A 278 2.12 -20.28 17.28
N PRO A 279 1.01 -20.10 16.55
CA PRO A 279 1.06 -19.60 15.18
C PRO A 279 1.51 -18.14 15.11
N ILE A 280 1.20 -17.31 16.13
CA ILE A 280 1.68 -15.91 16.22
C ILE A 280 3.21 -15.88 16.35
N THR A 281 3.77 -16.72 17.23
CA THR A 281 5.23 -16.83 17.39
C THR A 281 5.90 -17.22 16.08
N LEU A 282 5.37 -18.24 15.40
CA LEU A 282 5.88 -18.66 14.09
C LEU A 282 5.77 -17.54 13.05
N ALA A 283 4.65 -16.81 13.00
CA ALA A 283 4.44 -15.70 12.08
C ALA A 283 5.43 -14.54 12.32
N ILE A 284 5.74 -14.22 13.58
CA ILE A 284 6.80 -13.25 13.92
C ILE A 284 8.17 -13.75 13.44
N CYS A 285 8.51 -15.01 13.70
CA CYS A 285 9.78 -15.58 13.24
C CYS A 285 9.92 -15.53 11.72
N ILE A 286 8.86 -15.89 10.99
CA ILE A 286 8.81 -15.78 9.53
C ILE A 286 9.01 -14.32 9.12
N HIS A 287 8.25 -13.39 9.70
CA HIS A 287 8.38 -11.96 9.40
C HIS A 287 9.83 -11.48 9.57
N MET A 288 10.45 -11.78 10.73
CA MET A 288 11.83 -11.40 11.02
C MET A 288 12.81 -12.00 10.01
N LEU A 289 12.71 -13.29 9.70
CA LEU A 289 13.57 -13.96 8.71
C LEU A 289 13.47 -13.38 7.30
N CYS A 290 12.47 -12.54 7.02
CA CYS A 290 12.26 -11.89 5.73
C CYS A 290 12.76 -10.44 5.68
N THR A 291 13.17 -9.88 6.81
CA THR A 291 13.71 -8.51 6.90
C THR A 291 15.20 -8.46 6.56
N ALA A 292 15.70 -7.45 5.86
CA ALA A 292 17.13 -7.37 5.49
C ALA A 292 18.10 -7.10 6.67
N ARG A 293 17.67 -7.35 7.92
CA ARG A 293 18.39 -7.03 9.14
C ARG A 293 19.75 -7.71 9.23
N ARG A 294 20.77 -6.93 9.59
CA ARG A 294 22.09 -7.46 9.96
C ARG A 294 22.11 -8.22 11.30
N ILE A 295 21.09 -8.06 12.15
CA ILE A 295 20.98 -8.82 13.41
C ILE A 295 20.72 -10.32 13.17
N ILE A 296 20.25 -10.68 11.97
CA ILE A 296 20.04 -12.06 11.57
C ILE A 296 21.31 -12.50 10.84
N THR A 297 22.14 -13.29 11.53
CA THR A 297 23.45 -13.73 11.03
C THR A 297 23.38 -14.82 9.97
N HIS A 298 22.19 -15.39 9.75
CA HIS A 298 21.93 -16.41 8.73
C HIS A 298 22.02 -15.81 7.32
N SER A 299 22.57 -16.57 6.37
CA SER A 299 22.54 -16.25 4.93
C SER A 299 21.11 -16.20 4.39
N ALA A 300 20.88 -15.56 3.23
CA ALA A 300 19.53 -15.45 2.68
C ALA A 300 18.91 -16.82 2.37
N THR A 301 19.72 -17.79 1.94
CA THR A 301 19.31 -19.20 1.73
C THR A 301 18.89 -19.88 3.03
N GLU A 302 19.72 -19.82 4.08
CA GLU A 302 19.38 -20.40 5.39
C GLU A 302 18.10 -19.76 5.96
N ARG A 303 17.98 -18.43 5.83
CA ARG A 303 16.79 -17.69 6.26
C ARG A 303 15.55 -18.16 5.51
N ARG A 304 15.67 -18.38 4.20
CA ARG A 304 14.58 -18.88 3.37
C ARG A 304 14.15 -20.28 3.79
N GLU A 305 15.10 -21.19 4.01
CA GLU A 305 14.82 -22.57 4.45
C GLU A 305 14.11 -22.61 5.81
N ILE A 306 14.60 -21.83 6.79
CA ILE A 306 13.99 -21.73 8.12
C ILE A 306 12.60 -21.09 8.03
N ALA A 307 12.44 -20.03 7.23
CA ALA A 307 11.16 -19.36 7.05
C ALA A 307 10.13 -20.28 6.39
N ASP A 308 10.52 -21.07 5.39
CA ASP A 308 9.64 -22.06 4.76
C ASP A 308 9.22 -23.16 5.76
N PHE A 309 10.14 -23.64 6.58
CA PHE A 309 9.81 -24.59 7.64
C PHE A 309 8.79 -24.01 8.64
N PHE A 310 9.03 -22.81 9.16
CA PHE A 310 8.08 -22.16 10.07
C PHE A 310 6.77 -21.81 9.39
N TYR A 311 6.77 -21.44 8.11
CA TYR A 311 5.57 -21.13 7.34
C TYR A 311 4.68 -22.35 7.18
N GLU A 312 5.22 -23.51 6.80
CA GLU A 312 4.42 -24.74 6.67
C GLU A 312 3.80 -25.13 8.03
N LYS A 313 4.56 -25.02 9.13
CA LYS A 313 4.03 -25.25 10.49
C LYS A 313 2.95 -24.25 10.88
N CYS A 314 3.18 -22.96 10.63
CA CYS A 314 2.24 -21.89 10.93
C CYS A 314 0.95 -22.07 10.12
N LYS A 315 1.07 -22.41 8.85
CA LYS A 315 -0.05 -22.66 7.93
C LYS A 315 -0.87 -23.89 8.32
N ASP A 316 -0.23 -24.98 8.76
CA ASP A 316 -0.93 -26.15 9.31
C ASP A 316 -1.81 -25.77 10.52
N ILE A 317 -1.25 -25.00 11.46
CA ILE A 317 -1.97 -24.53 12.64
C ILE A 317 -3.07 -23.53 12.25
N LEU A 318 -2.76 -22.57 11.38
CA LEU A 318 -3.71 -21.59 10.87
C LEU A 318 -4.90 -22.29 10.22
N TYR A 319 -4.66 -23.32 9.42
CA TYR A 319 -5.73 -24.14 8.89
C TYR A 319 -6.55 -24.77 10.00
N ASP A 320 -5.99 -25.22 11.11
CA ASP A 320 -6.78 -25.83 12.18
C ASP A 320 -7.61 -24.82 13.00
N ILE A 321 -7.24 -23.52 13.03
CA ILE A 321 -7.90 -22.50 13.86
C ILE A 321 -8.80 -21.49 13.11
N PHE A 322 -8.61 -21.27 11.80
CA PHE A 322 -9.25 -20.12 11.12
C PHE A 322 -10.79 -20.16 11.08
N ASP A 323 -11.39 -21.35 11.20
CA ASP A 323 -12.84 -21.56 11.23
C ASP A 323 -13.41 -21.64 12.65
N ASP A 324 -12.56 -21.54 13.68
CA ASP A 324 -12.96 -21.55 15.07
C ASP A 324 -13.24 -20.12 15.55
N PRO A 325 -14.48 -19.81 16.00
CA PRO A 325 -14.84 -18.47 16.43
C PRO A 325 -14.02 -17.97 17.64
N THR A 326 -13.44 -18.87 18.43
CA THR A 326 -12.64 -18.51 19.61
C THR A 326 -11.25 -17.99 19.26
N TYR A 327 -10.77 -18.24 18.03
CA TYR A 327 -9.44 -17.83 17.56
C TYR A 327 -9.49 -16.78 16.45
N LYS A 328 -10.61 -16.05 16.29
CA LYS A 328 -10.74 -15.08 15.19
C LYS A 328 -9.65 -14.00 15.22
N LEU A 329 -9.39 -13.42 16.39
CA LEU A 329 -8.36 -12.37 16.53
C LEU A 329 -6.97 -12.94 16.28
N GLU A 330 -6.64 -14.11 16.85
CA GLU A 330 -5.37 -14.80 16.59
C GLU A 330 -5.20 -15.15 15.12
N THR A 331 -6.26 -15.57 14.44
CA THR A 331 -6.28 -15.84 13.00
C THR A 331 -5.97 -14.58 12.20
N ILE A 332 -6.61 -13.45 12.54
CA ILE A 332 -6.36 -12.15 11.91
C ILE A 332 -4.90 -11.70 12.13
N LEU A 333 -4.40 -11.80 13.36
CA LEU A 333 -3.02 -11.49 13.74
C LEU A 333 -2.01 -12.27 12.90
N VAL A 334 -2.19 -13.59 12.84
CA VAL A 334 -1.32 -14.51 12.09
C VAL A 334 -1.34 -14.20 10.61
N ILE A 335 -2.54 -14.04 10.02
CA ILE A 335 -2.67 -13.71 8.60
C ILE A 335 -1.93 -12.41 8.29
N ASN A 336 -2.18 -11.35 9.05
CA ASN A 336 -1.59 -10.04 8.79
C ASN A 336 -0.06 -10.04 8.93
N LEU A 337 0.50 -10.76 9.91
CA LEU A 337 1.95 -10.97 10.05
C LEU A 337 2.54 -11.75 8.85
N LEU A 338 1.81 -12.75 8.33
CA LEU A 338 2.25 -13.57 7.20
C LEU A 338 2.17 -12.84 5.84
N GLN A 339 1.36 -11.79 5.70
CA GLN A 339 1.16 -11.11 4.41
C GLN A 339 2.47 -10.65 3.78
N TYR A 340 3.39 -10.11 4.58
CA TYR A 340 4.71 -9.70 4.08
C TYR A 340 5.46 -10.85 3.42
N PHE A 341 5.48 -12.02 4.06
CA PHE A 341 6.15 -13.21 3.51
C PHE A 341 5.51 -13.71 2.23
N ILE A 342 4.17 -13.80 2.21
CA ILE A 342 3.44 -14.35 1.07
C ILE A 342 3.56 -13.42 -0.14
N MET A 343 3.46 -12.11 0.07
CA MET A 343 3.55 -11.11 -0.99
C MET A 343 4.97 -10.86 -1.47
N PHE A 344 5.93 -10.66 -0.56
CA PHE A 344 7.26 -10.15 -0.89
C PHE A 344 8.37 -11.20 -0.80
N VAL A 345 8.09 -12.42 -0.36
CA VAL A 345 9.08 -13.51 -0.45
C VAL A 345 8.58 -14.61 -1.36
N LEU A 346 7.34 -15.06 -1.20
CA LEU A 346 6.76 -16.09 -2.07
C LEU A 346 6.28 -15.55 -3.43
N LEU A 347 6.01 -14.25 -3.53
CA LEU A 347 5.36 -13.61 -4.70
C LEU A 347 4.00 -14.28 -5.06
N ARG A 348 3.31 -14.84 -4.06
CA ARG A 348 2.03 -15.58 -4.22
C ARG A 348 0.85 -14.66 -3.96
N PHE A 349 0.66 -13.65 -4.80
CA PHE A 349 -0.39 -12.64 -4.63
C PHE A 349 -1.81 -13.25 -4.58
N SER A 350 -2.10 -14.31 -5.33
CA SER A 350 -3.38 -15.03 -5.28
C SER A 350 -3.64 -15.71 -3.94
N GLU A 351 -2.59 -16.17 -3.24
CA GLU A 351 -2.69 -16.74 -1.89
C GLU A 351 -2.84 -15.62 -0.86
N ALA A 352 -2.02 -14.56 -0.97
CA ALA A 352 -2.12 -13.37 -0.12
C ALA A 352 -3.52 -12.75 -0.16
N HIS A 353 -4.12 -12.63 -1.35
CA HIS A 353 -5.45 -12.05 -1.57
C HIS A 353 -6.54 -12.84 -0.86
N ARG A 354 -6.50 -14.17 -0.95
CA ARG A 354 -7.42 -15.06 -0.24
C ARG A 354 -7.31 -14.88 1.28
N TRP A 355 -6.09 -14.88 1.81
CA TRP A 355 -5.88 -14.68 3.25
C TRP A 355 -6.31 -13.28 3.70
N ALA A 356 -6.02 -12.23 2.93
CA ALA A 356 -6.44 -10.86 3.22
C ALA A 356 -7.97 -10.74 3.26
N THR A 357 -8.66 -11.40 2.32
CA THR A 357 -10.12 -11.47 2.27
C THR A 357 -10.69 -12.15 3.52
N ILE A 358 -10.08 -13.26 3.97
CA ILE A 358 -10.49 -13.96 5.20
C ILE A 358 -10.31 -13.05 6.41
N ALA A 359 -9.13 -12.44 6.58
CA ALA A 359 -8.86 -11.54 7.71
C ALA A 359 -9.84 -10.36 7.74
N TYR A 360 -10.06 -9.70 6.59
CA TYR A 360 -11.03 -8.61 6.48
C TYR A 360 -12.46 -9.02 6.84
N THR A 361 -12.89 -10.21 6.39
CA THR A 361 -14.22 -10.75 6.71
C THR A 361 -14.36 -11.02 8.21
N LEU A 362 -13.35 -11.64 8.82
CA LEU A 362 -13.32 -11.87 10.26
C LEU A 362 -13.32 -10.57 11.06
N CYS A 363 -12.59 -9.55 10.61
CA CYS A 363 -12.60 -8.22 11.25
C CYS A 363 -14.01 -7.62 11.24
N LYS A 364 -14.74 -7.69 10.12
CA LYS A 364 -16.14 -7.24 10.03
C LYS A 364 -17.09 -8.02 10.92
N GLU A 365 -16.93 -9.33 11.01
CA GLU A 365 -17.75 -10.15 11.90
C GLU A 365 -17.55 -9.79 13.38
N LEU A 366 -16.31 -9.47 13.77
CA LEU A 366 -16.01 -9.02 15.13
C LEU A 366 -16.57 -7.61 15.39
N GLU A 367 -16.46 -6.69 14.44
CA GLU A 367 -17.00 -5.32 14.54
C GLU A 367 -18.55 -5.31 14.64
N GLN A 368 -19.25 -6.10 13.83
CA GLN A 368 -20.72 -6.19 13.87
C GLN A 368 -21.26 -6.85 15.15
N GLY A 369 -20.43 -7.65 15.82
CA GLY A 369 -20.72 -8.23 17.12
C GLY A 369 -20.80 -7.18 18.23
N ASP A 370 -20.03 -6.10 18.12
CA ASP A 370 -19.94 -5.05 19.14
C ASP A 370 -21.20 -4.17 19.19
N ASP A 371 -21.78 -3.84 18.03
CA ASP A 371 -22.92 -2.90 17.94
C ASP A 371 -24.25 -3.47 18.47
N ASN A 372 -24.44 -4.79 18.44
CA ASN A 372 -25.70 -5.43 18.82
C ASN A 372 -25.72 -5.98 20.26
N ALA A 373 -24.61 -5.90 21.01
CA ALA A 373 -24.42 -6.79 22.16
C ALA A 373 -23.71 -6.19 23.38
N ASN A 374 -23.76 -4.89 23.68
CA ASN A 374 -23.09 -4.34 24.87
C ASN A 374 -23.39 -5.07 26.22
N GLU A 375 -24.50 -5.83 26.33
CA GLU A 375 -24.77 -6.70 27.51
C GLU A 375 -24.50 -8.21 27.30
N GLN A 376 -24.63 -8.74 26.08
CA GLN A 376 -24.31 -10.16 25.79
C GLN A 376 -22.81 -10.38 25.58
N PHE A 377 -22.10 -9.33 25.19
CA PHE A 377 -20.68 -9.34 24.89
C PHE A 377 -19.82 -9.52 26.14
N GLU A 378 -20.17 -8.95 27.30
CA GLU A 378 -19.46 -9.24 28.56
C GLU A 378 -19.58 -10.73 28.95
N GLN A 379 -20.75 -11.34 28.71
CA GLN A 379 -20.97 -12.77 29.01
C GLN A 379 -20.27 -13.69 28.01
N GLN A 380 -20.31 -13.33 26.72
CA GLN A 380 -19.62 -14.07 25.67
C GLN A 380 -18.10 -13.89 25.76
N HIS A 381 -17.61 -12.74 26.21
CA HIS A 381 -16.19 -12.49 26.50
C HIS A 381 -15.66 -13.29 27.69
N GLN A 382 -16.43 -13.45 28.76
CA GLN A 382 -16.05 -14.35 29.85
C GLN A 382 -15.95 -15.81 29.38
N GLN A 383 -16.76 -16.20 28.38
CA GLN A 383 -16.65 -17.52 27.75
C GLN A 383 -15.48 -17.60 26.76
N GLU A 384 -15.25 -16.60 25.90
CA GLU A 384 -14.16 -16.57 24.93
C GLU A 384 -12.77 -16.47 25.58
N GLN A 385 -12.62 -15.73 26.69
CA GLN A 385 -11.37 -15.68 27.47
C GLN A 385 -10.92 -17.04 28.00
N LYS A 386 -11.83 -18.03 28.07
CA LYS A 386 -11.48 -19.40 28.46
C LYS A 386 -10.79 -20.18 27.34
N TRP A 387 -10.93 -19.77 26.09
CA TRP A 387 -10.52 -20.54 24.91
C TRP A 387 -9.51 -19.84 24.01
N SER A 388 -9.33 -18.51 24.13
CA SER A 388 -8.27 -17.80 23.42
C SER A 388 -6.90 -18.18 23.99
N THR A 389 -5.90 -18.28 23.13
CA THR A 389 -4.55 -18.68 23.58
C THR A 389 -3.84 -17.51 24.26
N ILE A 390 -4.13 -16.29 23.82
CA ILE A 390 -3.67 -15.05 24.43
C ILE A 390 -4.88 -14.30 24.99
N SER A 391 -4.90 -14.06 26.30
CA SER A 391 -5.95 -13.27 26.94
C SER A 391 -5.58 -11.79 26.89
N PHE A 392 -6.03 -11.09 25.84
CA PHE A 392 -5.88 -9.64 25.74
C PHE A 392 -6.92 -8.93 26.62
N PRO A 393 -6.52 -7.92 27.40
CA PRO A 393 -7.48 -7.05 28.07
C PRO A 393 -8.46 -6.42 27.06
N PRO A 394 -9.76 -6.25 27.38
CA PRO A 394 -10.76 -5.78 26.41
C PRO A 394 -10.40 -4.49 25.69
N GLU A 395 -9.82 -3.51 26.41
CA GLU A 395 -9.34 -2.24 25.84
C GLU A 395 -8.25 -2.46 24.79
N ILE A 396 -7.27 -3.33 25.08
CA ILE A 396 -6.18 -3.67 24.15
C ILE A 396 -6.74 -4.46 22.96
N ARG A 397 -7.64 -5.40 23.19
CA ARG A 397 -8.28 -6.21 22.14
C ARG A 397 -9.00 -5.33 21.12
N ARG A 398 -9.79 -4.35 21.58
CA ARG A 398 -10.51 -3.41 20.71
C ARG A 398 -9.55 -2.62 19.81
N VAL A 399 -8.48 -2.07 20.39
CA VAL A 399 -7.50 -1.29 19.63
C VAL A 399 -6.71 -2.18 18.65
N LEU A 400 -6.33 -3.39 19.05
CA LEU A 400 -5.70 -4.36 18.15
C LEU A 400 -6.62 -4.69 16.97
N LEU A 401 -7.90 -4.98 17.24
CA LEU A 401 -8.88 -5.26 16.19
C LEU A 401 -9.00 -4.09 15.21
N GLN A 402 -9.08 -2.85 15.71
CA GLN A 402 -9.11 -1.64 14.88
C GLN A 402 -7.89 -1.57 13.95
N ARG A 403 -6.67 -1.70 14.49
CA ARG A 403 -5.44 -1.63 13.68
C ARG A 403 -5.38 -2.74 12.63
N HIS A 404 -5.77 -3.95 13.01
CA HIS A 404 -5.81 -5.07 12.09
C HIS A 404 -6.88 -4.96 11.03
N PHE A 405 -8.04 -4.39 11.37
CA PHE A 405 -9.08 -4.06 10.41
C PHE A 405 -8.50 -3.14 9.34
N SER A 406 -7.89 -2.02 9.74
CA SER A 406 -7.29 -1.05 8.82
C SER A 406 -6.21 -1.71 7.95
N TYR A 407 -5.35 -2.55 8.54
CA TYR A 407 -4.31 -3.23 7.78
C TYR A 407 -4.87 -4.25 6.78
N SER A 408 -5.86 -5.06 7.18
CA SER A 408 -6.47 -6.06 6.30
C SER A 408 -7.23 -5.41 5.14
N GLU A 409 -7.95 -4.31 5.38
CA GLU A 409 -8.64 -3.54 4.34
C GLU A 409 -7.64 -2.95 3.34
N ASN A 410 -6.56 -2.36 3.84
CA ASN A 410 -5.51 -1.76 3.04
C ASN A 410 -4.73 -2.80 2.21
N THR A 411 -4.43 -3.95 2.81
CA THR A 411 -3.76 -5.07 2.12
C THR A 411 -4.66 -5.67 1.05
N LEU A 412 -5.95 -5.88 1.34
CA LEU A 412 -6.92 -6.38 0.38
C LEU A 412 -7.07 -5.42 -0.80
N SER A 413 -7.19 -4.12 -0.51
CA SER A 413 -7.23 -3.05 -1.50
C SER A 413 -6.03 -3.05 -2.44
N LEU A 414 -4.82 -3.22 -1.88
CA LEU A 414 -3.59 -3.33 -2.68
C LEU A 414 -3.61 -4.57 -3.57
N LEU A 415 -4.05 -5.70 -3.03
CA LEU A 415 -4.10 -6.97 -3.74
C LEU A 415 -5.20 -6.98 -4.81
N ASP A 416 -6.34 -6.33 -4.63
CA ASP A 416 -7.37 -6.19 -5.67
C ASP A 416 -6.81 -5.49 -6.92
N ILE A 417 -5.97 -4.47 -6.73
CA ILE A 417 -5.30 -3.78 -7.83
C ILE A 417 -4.27 -4.70 -8.50
N MET A 418 -3.44 -5.37 -7.69
CA MET A 418 -2.39 -6.25 -8.22
C MET A 418 -2.97 -7.47 -8.94
N VAL A 419 -4.00 -8.10 -8.37
CA VAL A 419 -4.54 -9.40 -8.79
C VAL A 419 -5.61 -9.24 -9.85
N GLU A 420 -6.55 -8.32 -9.65
CA GLU A 420 -7.70 -8.18 -10.53
C GLU A 420 -7.49 -7.10 -11.59
N GLY A 421 -6.46 -6.26 -11.44
CA GLY A 421 -6.35 -5.02 -12.20
C GLY A 421 -7.54 -4.08 -11.98
N LYS A 422 -8.42 -4.43 -11.03
CA LYS A 422 -9.59 -3.64 -10.65
C LYS A 422 -9.08 -2.51 -9.80
N ILE A 423 -8.83 -1.45 -10.53
CA ILE A 423 -8.77 -0.14 -9.96
C ILE A 423 -10.12 0.16 -9.32
N PHE A 424 -10.05 0.71 -8.11
CA PHE A 424 -11.15 1.31 -7.38
C PHE A 424 -12.23 1.95 -8.28
N GLN A 425 -13.23 1.15 -8.64
CA GLN A 425 -14.59 1.62 -8.87
C GLN A 425 -15.39 1.57 -7.57
N SER A 426 -14.79 1.03 -6.51
CA SER A 426 -15.47 0.77 -5.25
C SER A 426 -15.78 2.07 -4.54
N ASP A 427 -16.94 2.09 -3.90
CA ASP A 427 -17.43 3.04 -2.92
C ASP A 427 -16.47 3.32 -1.75
N SER A 428 -15.17 3.05 -1.85
CA SER A 428 -14.01 3.25 -0.94
C SER A 428 -13.94 4.53 -0.11
N ALA A 429 -14.95 5.38 -0.20
CA ALA A 429 -15.56 6.01 0.96
C ALA A 429 -16.32 5.02 1.91
N ARG A 430 -16.10 3.70 1.87
CA ARG A 430 -16.87 2.71 2.65
C ARG A 430 -16.58 2.84 4.14
N LEU A 431 -15.35 3.18 4.48
CA LEU A 431 -14.95 3.70 5.77
C LEU A 431 -14.31 5.05 5.48
N GLY A 432 -14.85 6.12 6.08
CA GLY A 432 -14.22 7.42 5.98
C GLY A 432 -12.77 7.34 6.46
N MET A 433 -11.90 8.21 5.94
CA MET A 433 -10.53 8.39 6.45
C MET A 433 -10.43 8.47 7.98
N GLU A 434 -11.51 8.94 8.62
CA GLU A 434 -11.67 9.04 10.05
C GLU A 434 -11.69 7.67 10.76
N ALA A 435 -12.10 6.60 10.10
CA ALA A 435 -12.08 5.25 10.65
C ALA A 435 -10.69 4.59 10.63
N MET A 436 -9.71 5.19 9.94
CA MET A 436 -8.33 4.70 9.89
C MET A 436 -7.44 5.27 11.00
N PHE A 437 -7.94 6.22 11.81
CA PHE A 437 -7.16 6.74 12.93
C PHE A 437 -6.95 5.66 13.98
N MET A 438 -5.70 5.36 14.27
CA MET A 438 -5.31 4.31 15.20
C MET A 438 -5.27 4.84 16.63
N GLU A 439 -5.94 4.17 17.54
CA GLU A 439 -5.82 4.49 18.96
C GLU A 439 -4.52 3.95 19.56
N HIS A 440 -4.04 4.60 20.62
CA HIS A 440 -2.92 4.10 21.42
C HIS A 440 -3.38 3.02 22.39
N MET A 441 -2.60 1.96 22.55
CA MET A 441 -2.86 0.95 23.57
C MET A 441 -2.16 1.30 24.88
N LYS A 442 -2.84 1.02 25.99
CA LYS A 442 -2.28 1.20 27.33
C LYS A 442 -1.10 0.24 27.55
N GLY A 443 0.08 0.80 27.84
CA GLY A 443 1.30 0.02 28.09
C GLY A 443 2.18 -0.20 26.87
N GLU A 444 1.87 0.44 25.73
CA GLU A 444 2.79 0.50 24.59
C GLU A 444 4.07 1.27 24.92
N ASP A 445 5.17 0.86 24.30
CA ASP A 445 6.41 1.60 24.39
C ASP A 445 6.36 2.91 23.58
N THR A 446 7.32 3.79 23.88
CA THR A 446 7.42 5.11 23.26
C THR A 446 7.59 5.05 21.75
N ALA A 447 8.20 3.99 21.21
CA ALA A 447 8.46 3.89 19.79
C ALA A 447 7.19 3.52 19.02
N SER A 448 6.44 2.52 19.49
CA SER A 448 5.11 2.19 18.97
C SER A 448 4.17 3.39 19.09
N TYR A 449 4.16 4.07 20.24
CA TYR A 449 3.38 5.30 20.43
C TYR A 449 3.70 6.36 19.36
N ASN A 450 4.98 6.62 19.12
CA ASN A 450 5.40 7.62 18.12
C ASN A 450 5.01 7.20 16.69
N LEU A 451 5.06 5.91 16.35
CA LEU A 451 4.67 5.41 15.04
C LEU A 451 3.16 5.57 14.80
N VAL A 452 2.31 5.21 15.78
CA VAL A 452 0.86 5.48 15.74
C VAL A 452 0.60 6.97 15.55
N GLU A 453 1.33 7.81 16.28
CA GLU A 453 1.15 9.26 16.17
C GLU A 453 1.55 9.79 14.79
N VAL A 454 2.69 9.34 14.25
CA VAL A 454 3.11 9.66 12.87
C VAL A 454 2.02 9.25 11.89
N HIS A 455 1.56 8.01 11.97
CA HIS A 455 0.49 7.47 11.13
C HIS A 455 -0.75 8.37 11.14
N ASN A 456 -1.27 8.67 12.33
CA ASN A 456 -2.45 9.52 12.52
C ASN A 456 -2.26 10.93 11.98
N ARG A 457 -1.08 11.54 12.18
CA ARG A 457 -0.78 12.89 11.67
C ARG A 457 -0.73 12.93 10.16
N LEU A 458 -0.16 11.90 9.54
CA LEU A 458 -0.12 11.84 8.09
C LEU A 458 -1.49 11.51 7.49
N LEU A 459 -2.30 10.66 8.14
CA LEU A 459 -3.72 10.48 7.80
C LEU A 459 -4.51 11.78 7.91
N GLN A 460 -4.26 12.60 8.94
CA GLN A 460 -4.87 13.91 9.07
C GLN A 460 -4.56 14.80 7.85
N LEU A 461 -3.31 14.82 7.39
CA LEU A 461 -2.92 15.56 6.18
C LEU A 461 -3.62 15.01 4.93
N CYS A 462 -3.60 13.69 4.74
CA CYS A 462 -4.25 13.02 3.61
C CYS A 462 -5.77 13.16 3.63
N SER A 463 -6.37 13.42 4.80
CA SER A 463 -7.80 13.66 4.97
C SER A 463 -8.23 15.03 4.48
N SER A 464 -7.28 15.97 4.35
CA SER A 464 -7.56 17.34 3.95
C SER A 464 -8.31 17.38 2.61
N PRO A 465 -9.35 18.22 2.48
CA PRO A 465 -10.07 18.39 1.22
C PRO A 465 -9.14 18.73 0.05
N TYR A 466 -8.09 19.52 0.29
CA TYR A 466 -7.15 19.93 -0.77
C TYR A 466 -6.20 18.81 -1.17
N MET A 467 -5.78 17.97 -0.21
CA MET A 467 -4.98 16.79 -0.52
C MET A 467 -5.82 15.81 -1.35
N LYS A 468 -7.04 15.51 -0.90
CA LYS A 468 -8.00 14.69 -1.64
C LYS A 468 -8.19 15.23 -3.06
N ALA A 469 -8.55 16.51 -3.21
CA ALA A 469 -8.76 17.13 -4.51
C ALA A 469 -7.54 16.98 -5.43
N ILE A 470 -6.33 17.29 -4.96
CA ILE A 470 -5.13 17.15 -5.80
C ILE A 470 -4.85 15.70 -6.15
N THR A 471 -5.05 14.77 -5.21
CA THR A 471 -4.84 13.35 -5.47
C THR A 471 -5.83 12.81 -6.50
N THR A 472 -7.09 13.29 -6.47
CA THR A 472 -8.07 13.03 -7.54
C THR A 472 -7.58 13.55 -8.86
N HIS A 473 -7.16 14.82 -8.92
CA HIS A 473 -6.68 15.40 -10.17
C HIS A 473 -5.47 14.61 -10.67
N VAL A 474 -4.44 14.42 -9.85
CA VAL A 474 -3.26 13.63 -10.20
C VAL A 474 -3.64 12.25 -10.73
N ASP A 475 -4.63 11.57 -10.14
CA ASP A 475 -5.13 10.30 -10.63
C ASP A 475 -5.85 10.39 -11.98
N GLU A 476 -6.69 11.40 -12.18
CA GLU A 476 -7.32 11.70 -13.46
C GLU A 476 -6.29 12.02 -14.54
N LEU A 477 -5.19 12.70 -14.19
CA LEU A 477 -4.09 12.97 -15.11
C LEU A 477 -3.43 11.68 -15.57
N TYR A 478 -3.15 10.76 -14.65
CA TYR A 478 -2.65 9.43 -14.98
C TYR A 478 -3.66 8.55 -15.73
N SER A 479 -4.90 8.98 -15.87
CA SER A 479 -5.99 8.26 -16.53
C SER A 479 -6.24 8.72 -17.95
N ASN A 480 -5.37 9.62 -18.44
CA ASN A 480 -5.50 10.34 -19.70
C ASN A 480 -6.84 11.08 -19.82
N THR A 481 -7.47 11.43 -18.70
CA THR A 481 -8.57 12.38 -18.67
C THR A 481 -7.95 13.76 -18.48
N SER A 482 -7.96 14.57 -19.54
CA SER A 482 -7.47 15.94 -19.48
C SER A 482 -8.39 16.75 -18.57
N GLN A 483 -7.94 16.97 -17.33
CA GLN A 483 -8.57 17.90 -16.41
C GLN A 483 -7.60 19.02 -16.08
N GLY A 484 -8.14 20.24 -15.97
CA GLY A 484 -7.35 21.38 -15.58
C GLY A 484 -7.14 21.40 -14.07
N VAL A 485 -5.91 21.63 -13.59
CA VAL A 485 -5.68 21.93 -12.17
C VAL A 485 -5.69 23.44 -12.00
N SER A 486 -6.54 23.94 -11.12
CA SER A 486 -6.52 25.37 -10.75
C SER A 486 -5.32 25.66 -9.87
N MET A 487 -4.62 26.77 -10.13
CA MET A 487 -3.54 27.25 -9.27
C MET A 487 -4.02 27.49 -7.84
N ASP A 488 -5.29 27.89 -7.64
CA ASP A 488 -5.85 28.10 -6.31
C ASP A 488 -5.78 26.82 -5.48
N ILE A 489 -6.01 25.66 -6.08
CA ILE A 489 -5.93 24.36 -5.38
C ILE A 489 -4.50 24.11 -4.90
N LEU A 490 -3.48 24.43 -5.71
CA LEU A 490 -2.07 24.30 -5.33
C LEU A 490 -1.68 25.26 -4.21
N VAL A 491 -2.14 26.51 -4.26
CA VAL A 491 -1.89 27.49 -3.17
C VAL A 491 -2.54 27.02 -1.87
N GLN A 492 -3.78 26.54 -1.93
CA GLN A 492 -4.48 26.04 -0.75
C GLN A 492 -3.85 24.77 -0.19
N LEU A 493 -3.34 23.89 -1.05
CA LEU A 493 -2.56 22.75 -0.60
C LEU A 493 -1.30 23.20 0.15
N ASP A 494 -0.53 24.13 -0.41
CA ASP A 494 0.70 24.60 0.24
C ASP A 494 0.39 25.21 1.62
N ASN A 495 -0.66 26.03 1.71
CA ASN A 495 -1.14 26.56 2.99
C ASN A 495 -1.56 25.45 3.96
N THR A 496 -2.28 24.44 3.47
CA THR A 496 -2.69 23.28 4.28
C THR A 496 -1.49 22.54 4.83
N ILE A 497 -0.49 22.27 4.00
CA ILE A 497 0.73 21.55 4.40
C ILE A 497 1.52 22.36 5.41
N GLN A 498 1.67 23.68 5.21
CA GLN A 498 2.36 24.55 6.17
C GLN A 498 1.64 24.61 7.51
N ASN A 499 0.33 24.84 7.51
CA ASN A 499 -0.46 24.89 8.74
C ASN A 499 -0.36 23.54 9.48
N TRP A 500 -0.50 22.43 8.76
CA TRP A 500 -0.35 21.10 9.32
C TRP A 500 1.07 20.89 9.88
N TRP A 501 2.12 21.36 9.19
CA TRP A 501 3.51 21.28 9.65
C TRP A 501 3.74 22.07 10.94
N ASP A 502 3.17 23.28 11.02
CA ASP A 502 3.26 24.14 12.19
C ASP A 502 2.55 23.55 13.41
N GLU A 503 1.46 22.81 13.18
CA GLU A 503 0.69 22.07 14.20
C GLU A 503 1.37 20.77 14.66
N LEU A 504 2.40 20.27 13.95
CA LEU A 504 3.11 19.06 14.36
C LEU A 504 3.86 19.26 15.68
N PRO A 505 3.80 18.28 16.60
CA PRO A 505 4.65 18.28 17.78
C PRO A 505 6.14 18.35 17.41
N SER A 506 6.95 19.09 18.18
CA SER A 506 8.40 19.22 17.96
C SER A 506 9.17 17.89 17.96
N ARG A 507 8.61 16.83 18.57
CA ARG A 507 9.15 15.46 18.52
C ARG A 507 8.97 14.77 17.17
N LEU A 508 7.98 15.19 16.37
CA LEU A 508 7.72 14.68 15.02
C LEU A 508 8.20 15.66 13.94
N ARG A 509 8.38 16.92 14.29
CA ARG A 509 8.83 17.98 13.39
C ARG A 509 10.36 18.00 13.27
N LEU A 510 10.88 17.94 12.04
CA LEU A 510 12.32 17.97 11.77
C LEU A 510 12.92 19.37 11.96
N CYS A 511 12.25 20.39 11.45
CA CYS A 511 12.68 21.78 11.40
C CYS A 511 11.49 22.71 11.65
N ASP A 512 11.73 23.94 12.12
CA ASP A 512 10.64 24.86 12.47
C ASP A 512 9.82 25.32 11.26
N SER A 513 10.40 25.31 10.08
CA SER A 513 9.69 25.53 8.82
C SER A 513 10.05 24.44 7.83
N LEU A 514 9.06 23.90 7.11
CA LEU A 514 9.24 22.85 6.11
C LEU A 514 10.28 23.22 5.03
N TYR A 515 10.43 24.52 4.76
CA TYR A 515 11.38 25.05 3.77
C TYR A 515 12.56 25.81 4.40
N ALA A 516 12.92 25.50 5.64
CA ALA A 516 14.04 26.14 6.31
C ALA A 516 15.35 25.97 5.51
N LYS A 517 16.22 26.99 5.51
CA LYS A 517 17.48 26.99 4.76
C LYS A 517 18.43 25.85 5.22
N ASP A 518 18.35 25.46 6.48
CA ASP A 518 19.11 24.40 7.11
C ASP A 518 18.39 23.04 7.12
N ALA A 519 17.19 22.93 6.51
CA ALA A 519 16.39 21.70 6.53
C ALA A 519 17.15 20.48 5.99
N LYS A 520 18.01 20.69 4.99
CA LYS A 520 18.88 19.64 4.44
C LYS A 520 19.88 19.14 5.47
N ASP A 521 20.65 20.03 6.10
CA ASP A 521 21.65 19.67 7.10
C ASP A 521 20.99 19.03 8.33
N LEU A 522 19.75 19.43 8.64
CA LEU A 522 18.94 18.81 9.68
C LEU A 522 18.49 17.41 9.29
N ALA A 523 18.07 17.18 8.03
CA ALA A 523 17.70 15.87 7.52
C ALA A 523 18.89 14.89 7.57
N GLU A 524 20.08 15.33 7.18
CA GLU A 524 21.31 14.50 7.16
C GLU A 524 21.85 14.19 8.56
N ARG A 525 21.52 14.99 9.58
CA ARG A 525 21.94 14.78 10.98
C ARG A 525 20.83 14.19 11.86
N ASN A 526 19.67 13.94 11.29
CA ASN A 526 18.51 13.48 12.04
C ASN A 526 18.70 12.03 12.49
N ASN A 527 18.54 11.77 13.78
CA ASN A 527 18.59 10.42 14.35
C ASN A 527 17.20 9.89 14.74
N SER A 528 16.13 10.64 14.44
CA SER A 528 14.76 10.26 14.76
C SER A 528 14.03 9.73 13.52
N ILE A 529 13.77 8.43 13.51
CA ILE A 529 13.01 7.76 12.46
C ILE A 529 11.61 8.38 12.27
N PRO A 530 10.81 8.63 13.33
CA PRO A 530 9.52 9.33 13.18
C PRO A 530 9.63 10.66 12.42
N LYS A 531 10.60 11.51 12.75
CA LYS A 531 10.83 12.78 12.05
C LYS A 531 11.20 12.57 10.58
N ALA A 532 12.05 11.58 10.30
CA ALA A 532 12.49 11.25 8.96
C ALA A 532 11.31 10.78 8.10
N ILE A 533 10.47 9.90 8.63
CA ILE A 533 9.27 9.39 7.94
C ILE A 533 8.32 10.54 7.60
N VAL A 534 7.99 11.38 8.57
CA VAL A 534 7.07 12.53 8.37
C VAL A 534 7.61 13.47 7.30
N PHE A 535 8.89 13.83 7.39
CA PHE A 535 9.52 14.76 6.45
C PHE A 535 9.67 14.16 5.04
N ALA A 536 10.10 12.90 4.94
CA ALA A 536 10.18 12.17 3.67
C ALA A 536 8.79 12.03 3.02
N PHE A 537 7.76 11.72 3.81
CA PHE A 537 6.40 11.58 3.30
C PHE A 537 5.91 12.88 2.65
N VAL A 538 6.02 14.00 3.35
CA VAL A 538 5.56 15.31 2.87
C VAL A 538 6.31 15.71 1.60
N HIS A 539 7.64 15.60 1.60
CA HIS A 539 8.43 15.94 0.42
C HIS A 539 8.22 14.95 -0.74
N SER A 540 7.88 13.68 -0.49
CA SER A 540 7.50 12.75 -1.55
C SER A 540 6.21 13.17 -2.27
N ILE A 541 5.22 13.66 -1.50
CA ILE A 541 3.96 14.15 -2.05
C ILE A 541 4.18 15.46 -2.81
N LEU A 542 4.86 16.43 -2.19
CA LEU A 542 5.17 17.71 -2.82
C LEU A 542 5.96 17.54 -4.12
N PHE A 543 7.01 16.71 -4.08
CA PHE A 543 7.80 16.38 -5.25
C PHE A 543 6.93 15.80 -6.37
N LYS A 544 6.08 14.83 -6.07
CA LYS A 544 5.14 14.25 -7.05
C LYS A 544 4.23 15.31 -7.66
N ILE A 545 3.60 16.13 -6.83
CA ILE A 545 2.65 17.16 -7.27
C ILE A 545 3.34 18.19 -8.15
N TYR A 546 4.46 18.76 -7.71
CA TYR A 546 5.17 19.78 -8.48
C TYR A 546 5.69 19.22 -9.81
N ALA A 547 6.16 17.97 -9.82
CA ALA A 547 6.62 17.32 -11.03
C ALA A 547 5.48 17.07 -12.03
N CYS A 548 4.29 16.65 -11.56
CA CYS A 548 3.09 16.56 -12.39
C CYS A 548 2.66 17.93 -12.96
N VAL A 549 2.79 19.00 -12.17
CA VAL A 549 2.50 20.37 -12.62
C VAL A 549 3.48 20.83 -13.72
N LEU A 550 4.73 20.34 -13.69
CA LEU A 550 5.73 20.67 -14.71
C LEU A 550 5.52 19.94 -16.04
N GLU A 551 4.97 18.71 -16.03
CA GLU A 551 4.64 17.96 -17.26
C GLU A 551 3.49 18.57 -18.07
N MET A 552 2.77 19.55 -17.51
CA MET A 552 1.64 20.21 -18.18
C MET A 552 2.05 20.78 -19.54
N LYS A 553 1.59 20.13 -20.62
CA LYS A 553 1.66 20.68 -21.98
C LYS A 553 0.86 21.97 -22.03
N SER A 554 1.45 23.01 -22.60
CA SER A 554 0.74 24.25 -22.89
C SER A 554 -0.09 24.05 -24.17
N SER A 555 -1.11 23.20 -24.14
CA SER A 555 -2.13 23.20 -25.20
C SER A 555 -2.87 24.55 -25.28
N LEU A 556 -2.71 25.40 -24.26
CA LEU A 556 -3.10 26.81 -24.25
C LEU A 556 -2.28 27.73 -25.18
N LEU A 557 -1.16 27.27 -25.75
CA LEU A 557 -0.48 27.99 -26.84
C LEU A 557 -1.13 27.73 -28.21
N ASP A 558 -2.04 26.74 -28.31
CA ASP A 558 -2.85 26.50 -29.50
C ASP A 558 -4.20 27.24 -29.44
N ILE A 559 -4.37 28.24 -28.55
CA ILE A 559 -5.45 29.21 -28.70
C ILE A 559 -5.20 29.89 -30.04
N GLN A 560 -5.96 29.45 -31.03
CA GLN A 560 -5.93 29.97 -32.39
C GLN A 560 -6.04 31.48 -32.34
N ASP A 561 -5.23 32.08 -33.21
CA ASP A 561 -5.01 33.50 -33.47
C ASP A 561 -6.31 34.23 -33.85
N ASP A 562 -7.26 34.30 -32.92
CA ASP A 562 -8.48 35.11 -33.04
C ASP A 562 -8.14 36.58 -32.74
N GLY A 563 -7.22 37.13 -33.56
CA GLY A 563 -7.11 38.51 -34.04
C GLY A 563 -7.03 39.72 -33.09
N ASP A 564 -7.38 39.63 -31.80
CA ASP A 564 -7.70 40.83 -31.00
C ASP A 564 -7.06 40.90 -29.60
N GLY A 565 -5.92 40.24 -29.37
CA GLY A 565 -5.31 40.28 -28.02
C GLY A 565 -3.84 39.87 -27.87
N ASP A 566 -2.95 40.36 -28.74
CA ASP A 566 -1.50 40.05 -28.70
C ASP A 566 -0.88 40.31 -27.29
N ASP A 567 -1.31 41.37 -26.61
CA ASP A 567 -0.85 41.70 -25.25
C ASP A 567 -1.31 40.72 -24.16
N GLN A 568 -2.52 40.13 -24.27
CA GLN A 568 -3.02 39.16 -23.28
C GLN A 568 -2.31 37.82 -23.41
N ASN A 569 -1.97 37.41 -24.63
CA ASN A 569 -1.22 36.19 -24.92
C ASN A 569 0.23 36.29 -24.40
N ILE A 570 0.87 37.46 -24.54
CA ILE A 570 2.20 37.72 -23.97
C ILE A 570 2.17 37.63 -22.44
N ILE A 571 1.23 38.31 -21.78
CA ILE A 571 1.10 38.25 -20.31
C ILE A 571 0.79 36.82 -19.83
N HIS A 572 -0.03 36.07 -20.55
CA HIS A 572 -0.36 34.69 -20.21
C HIS A 572 0.86 33.76 -20.35
N SER A 573 1.63 33.89 -21.43
CA SER A 573 2.84 33.08 -21.66
C SER A 573 3.95 33.33 -20.63
N GLU A 574 4.20 34.60 -20.27
CA GLU A 574 5.14 34.97 -19.19
C GLU A 574 4.70 34.43 -17.82
N ARG A 575 3.38 34.37 -17.56
CA ARG A 575 2.85 33.78 -16.32
C ARG A 575 3.09 32.28 -16.25
N ILE A 576 2.82 31.55 -17.33
CA ILE A 576 3.11 30.11 -17.42
C ILE A 576 4.60 29.88 -17.22
N LEU A 577 5.44 30.72 -17.82
CA LEU A 577 6.89 30.64 -17.69
C LEU A 577 7.36 30.83 -16.25
N LEU A 578 6.83 31.83 -15.53
CA LEU A 578 7.15 32.08 -14.13
C LEU A 578 6.67 30.94 -13.23
N CYS A 579 5.44 30.45 -13.43
CA CYS A 579 4.93 29.28 -12.70
C CYS A 579 5.82 28.06 -12.92
N ARG A 580 6.23 27.77 -14.16
CA ARG A 580 7.13 26.66 -14.48
C ARG A 580 8.49 26.80 -13.77
N ARG A 581 9.07 28.00 -13.71
CA ARG A 581 10.33 28.22 -12.96
C ARG A 581 10.14 28.00 -11.46
N ALA A 582 9.08 28.54 -10.88
CA ALA A 582 8.79 28.37 -9.46
C ALA A 582 8.58 26.89 -9.10
N MET A 583 7.79 26.17 -9.90
CA MET A 583 7.54 24.74 -9.72
C MET A 583 8.81 23.91 -9.94
N SER A 584 9.67 24.28 -10.90
CA SER A 584 10.96 23.62 -11.14
C SER A 584 11.86 23.74 -9.91
N ASN A 585 12.03 24.95 -9.36
CA ASN A 585 12.80 25.15 -8.14
C ASN A 585 12.21 24.40 -6.93
N ALA A 586 10.88 24.44 -6.75
CA ALA A 586 10.21 23.74 -5.65
C ALA A 586 10.34 22.22 -5.78
N THR A 587 10.33 21.71 -7.01
CA THR A 587 10.58 20.29 -7.34
C THR A 587 12.00 19.92 -6.96
N GLU A 588 13.01 20.69 -7.40
CA GLU A 588 14.41 20.43 -7.08
C GLU A 588 14.69 20.47 -5.58
N GLN A 589 14.17 21.48 -4.87
CA GLN A 589 14.34 21.60 -3.43
C GLN A 589 13.69 20.42 -2.68
N SER A 590 12.44 20.08 -3.02
CA SER A 590 11.76 18.93 -2.40
C SER A 590 12.47 17.63 -2.70
N TYR A 591 13.04 17.50 -3.90
CA TYR A 591 13.79 16.33 -4.31
C TYR A 591 15.10 16.20 -3.54
N GLU A 592 15.87 17.28 -3.39
CA GLU A 592 17.10 17.27 -2.59
C GLU A 592 16.83 16.85 -1.14
N LEU A 593 15.82 17.48 -0.51
CA LEU A 593 15.41 17.17 0.86
C LEU A 593 14.97 15.71 1.01
N LEU A 594 14.21 15.20 0.03
CA LEU A 594 13.78 13.81 0.01
C LEU A 594 14.97 12.85 -0.08
N LEU A 595 15.93 13.10 -0.98
CA LEU A 595 17.13 12.25 -1.13
C LEU A 595 17.98 12.23 0.14
N SER A 596 18.25 13.39 0.75
CA SER A 596 19.00 13.49 2.01
C SER A 596 18.29 12.73 3.14
N THR A 597 16.96 12.84 3.21
CA THR A 597 16.17 12.15 4.24
C THR A 597 16.15 10.64 4.03
N ILE A 598 16.00 10.18 2.79
CA ILE A 598 16.01 8.75 2.48
C ILE A 598 17.36 8.13 2.80
N ARG A 599 18.46 8.79 2.41
CA ARG A 599 19.81 8.35 2.78
C ARG A 599 19.94 8.21 4.29
N GLN A 600 19.40 9.16 5.04
CA GLN A 600 19.41 9.10 6.49
C GLN A 600 18.56 7.94 7.02
N ILE A 601 17.36 7.72 6.48
CA ILE A 601 16.50 6.57 6.84
C ILE A 601 17.25 5.26 6.65
N PHE A 602 17.93 5.06 5.52
CA PHE A 602 18.75 3.85 5.27
C PHE A 602 19.98 3.74 6.18
N SER A 603 20.55 4.87 6.59
CA SER A 603 21.67 4.85 7.54
C SER A 603 21.22 4.42 8.95
N LEU A 604 20.02 4.84 9.36
CA LEU A 604 19.43 4.52 10.66
C LEU A 604 18.79 3.13 10.67
N HIS A 605 18.14 2.76 9.56
CA HIS A 605 17.53 1.48 9.33
C HIS A 605 18.30 0.74 8.24
N GLN A 606 19.07 -0.25 8.69
CA GLN A 606 19.69 -1.24 7.80
C GLN A 606 18.67 -2.26 7.26
N ASP A 607 17.40 -1.86 7.18
CA ASP A 607 16.27 -2.69 6.78
C ASP A 607 15.51 -2.03 5.65
N ILE A 608 15.24 -2.83 4.62
CA ILE A 608 14.30 -2.45 3.57
C ILE A 608 12.91 -2.83 4.06
N LEU A 609 12.15 -1.82 4.47
CA LEU A 609 10.75 -1.99 4.86
C LEU A 609 9.86 -1.95 3.61
N PRO A 610 8.71 -2.63 3.58
CA PRO A 610 7.79 -2.61 2.45
C PRO A 610 7.42 -1.19 1.99
N PHE A 611 7.24 -0.24 2.91
CA PHE A 611 6.97 1.13 2.52
C PHE A 611 8.12 1.78 1.76
N MET A 612 9.37 1.40 2.04
CA MET A 612 10.54 1.91 1.32
C MET A 612 10.43 1.58 -0.16
N PHE A 613 9.77 0.46 -0.51
CA PHE A 613 9.49 0.16 -1.89
C PHE A 613 8.70 1.27 -2.59
N GLU A 614 7.62 1.72 -1.98
CA GLU A 614 6.78 2.79 -2.53
C GLU A 614 7.54 4.11 -2.59
N PHE A 615 8.34 4.44 -1.57
CA PHE A 615 9.18 5.64 -1.59
C PHE A 615 10.20 5.60 -2.72
N ILE A 616 10.98 4.52 -2.83
CA ILE A 616 11.96 4.32 -3.92
C ILE A 616 11.26 4.42 -5.27
N SER A 617 10.10 3.78 -5.37
CA SER A 617 9.28 3.77 -6.58
C SER A 617 8.84 5.17 -7.00
N ARG A 618 8.37 5.98 -6.05
CA ARG A 618 8.01 7.38 -6.28
C ARG A 618 9.22 8.20 -6.68
N VAL A 619 10.33 8.06 -5.96
CA VAL A 619 11.58 8.77 -6.27
C VAL A 619 12.00 8.46 -7.70
N ILE A 620 12.05 7.19 -8.12
CA ILE A 620 12.41 6.79 -9.49
C ILE A 620 11.42 7.36 -10.51
N CYS A 621 10.12 7.15 -10.33
CA CYS A 621 9.09 7.62 -11.27
C CYS A 621 9.07 9.14 -11.41
N THR A 622 9.19 9.86 -10.31
CA THR A 622 9.15 11.32 -10.33
C THR A 622 10.48 11.91 -10.84
N THR A 623 11.62 11.26 -10.57
CA THR A 623 12.91 11.61 -11.20
C THR A 623 12.86 11.43 -12.70
N LYS A 624 12.19 10.37 -13.18
CA LYS A 624 11.90 10.15 -14.59
C LYS A 624 11.09 11.31 -15.16
N THR A 625 9.95 11.62 -14.55
CA THR A 625 9.08 12.71 -14.97
C THR A 625 9.87 14.03 -15.07
N ALA A 626 10.68 14.33 -14.05
CA ALA A 626 11.41 15.58 -14.01
C ALA A 626 12.68 15.58 -14.89
N SER A 627 13.17 14.42 -15.35
CA SER A 627 14.23 14.32 -16.38
C SER A 627 13.71 14.47 -17.81
N LEU A 628 12.40 14.25 -18.04
CA LEU A 628 11.72 14.50 -19.31
C LEU A 628 11.42 15.99 -19.56
N LEU A 629 11.51 16.82 -18.51
CA LEU A 629 11.32 18.26 -18.65
C LEU A 629 12.43 18.88 -19.54
N PRO A 630 12.12 19.95 -20.29
CA PRO A 630 13.13 20.66 -21.06
C PRO A 630 14.35 20.98 -20.20
N LYS A 631 15.58 20.91 -20.73
CA LYS A 631 16.84 21.11 -19.98
C LYS A 631 16.89 22.39 -19.11
N LYS A 632 16.07 23.38 -19.44
CA LYS A 632 15.91 24.64 -18.67
C LYS A 632 15.10 24.50 -17.37
N TYR A 633 14.26 23.47 -17.25
CA TYR A 633 13.35 23.23 -16.12
C TYR A 633 13.48 21.83 -15.51
N GLY A 634 14.27 20.95 -16.13
CA GLY A 634 14.52 19.61 -15.62
C GLY A 634 15.50 19.59 -14.46
N ILE A 635 15.59 18.43 -13.81
CA ILE A 635 16.46 18.22 -12.65
C ILE A 635 17.92 18.51 -13.01
N SER A 636 18.58 19.31 -12.18
CA SER A 636 20.00 19.60 -12.29
C SER A 636 20.84 18.30 -12.38
N PRO A 637 21.90 18.27 -13.19
CA PRO A 637 22.80 17.10 -13.27
C PRO A 637 23.31 16.65 -11.89
N ILE A 638 23.57 17.59 -10.99
CA ILE A 638 24.04 17.33 -9.62
C ILE A 638 23.01 16.52 -8.82
N LEU A 639 21.71 16.85 -8.92
CA LEU A 639 20.67 16.10 -8.24
C LEU A 639 20.47 14.70 -8.84
N ARG A 640 20.70 14.52 -10.15
CA ARG A 640 20.72 13.19 -10.78
C ARG A 640 21.87 12.33 -10.26
N GLU A 641 23.07 12.89 -10.11
CA GLU A 641 24.21 12.19 -9.52
C GLU A 641 23.95 11.83 -8.05
N LYS A 642 23.39 12.75 -7.25
CA LYS A 642 22.97 12.45 -5.87
C LYS A 642 21.92 11.36 -5.78
N ALA A 643 20.98 11.32 -6.73
CA ALA A 643 19.97 10.26 -6.81
C ALA A 643 20.60 8.89 -7.05
N VAL A 644 21.55 8.83 -7.99
CA VAL A 644 22.34 7.63 -8.27
C VAL A 644 23.09 7.18 -7.03
N GLU A 645 23.82 8.09 -6.37
CA GLU A 645 24.56 7.77 -5.13
C GLU A 645 23.62 7.23 -4.04
N CYS A 646 22.44 7.84 -3.91
CA CYS A 646 21.41 7.39 -2.99
C CYS A 646 20.95 5.97 -3.33
N PHE A 647 20.61 5.67 -4.59
CA PHE A 647 20.22 4.32 -5.02
C PHE A 647 21.34 3.29 -4.92
N GLU A 648 22.59 3.66 -5.19
CA GLU A 648 23.75 2.79 -4.98
C GLU A 648 23.91 2.46 -3.49
N THR A 649 23.76 3.45 -2.61
CA THR A 649 23.75 3.24 -1.15
C THR A 649 22.60 2.31 -0.72
N MET A 650 21.44 2.39 -1.37
CA MET A 650 20.33 1.46 -1.11
C MET A 650 20.65 0.04 -1.55
N LEU A 651 21.27 -0.13 -2.73
CA LEU A 651 21.67 -1.45 -3.23
C LEU A 651 22.61 -2.17 -2.27
N ASP A 652 23.49 -1.44 -1.59
CA ASP A 652 24.43 -1.98 -0.59
C ASP A 652 23.74 -2.56 0.66
N VAL A 653 22.46 -2.25 0.88
CA VAL A 653 21.65 -2.82 1.98
C VAL A 653 21.09 -4.19 1.61
N PHE A 654 20.94 -4.50 0.32
CA PHE A 654 20.42 -5.80 -0.11
C PHE A 654 21.47 -6.92 0.07
N PRO A 655 21.04 -8.15 0.41
CA PRO A 655 21.92 -9.30 0.39
C PRO A 655 22.58 -9.45 -1.00
N PRO A 656 23.89 -9.74 -1.10
CA PRO A 656 24.59 -9.85 -2.38
C PRO A 656 23.99 -10.91 -3.32
N ASP A 657 23.45 -11.98 -2.76
CA ASP A 657 22.76 -13.08 -3.44
C ASP A 657 21.31 -12.76 -3.81
N ASN A 658 20.85 -11.53 -3.57
CA ASN A 658 19.58 -10.97 -4.02
C ASN A 658 19.76 -9.86 -5.06
N ILE A 659 20.99 -9.43 -5.37
CA ILE A 659 21.24 -8.40 -6.38
C ILE A 659 21.06 -9.00 -7.78
N VAL A 660 20.07 -8.49 -8.52
CA VAL A 660 19.78 -8.95 -9.89
C VAL A 660 20.74 -8.28 -10.87
N PRO A 661 21.54 -9.05 -11.64
CA PRO A 661 22.41 -8.46 -12.66
C PRO A 661 21.60 -7.72 -13.73
N GLY A 662 22.04 -6.54 -14.14
CA GLY A 662 21.31 -5.72 -15.12
C GLY A 662 21.08 -6.39 -16.48
N SER A 663 21.86 -7.42 -16.84
CA SER A 663 21.66 -8.24 -18.04
C SER A 663 20.54 -9.28 -17.90
N LYS A 664 20.22 -9.69 -16.68
CA LYS A 664 19.13 -10.63 -16.34
C LYS A 664 17.87 -9.94 -15.86
N SER A 665 17.97 -8.65 -15.50
CA SER A 665 16.90 -7.78 -15.03
C SER A 665 15.70 -7.75 -15.98
N PRO A 666 14.56 -8.36 -15.61
CA PRO A 666 13.34 -8.29 -16.40
C PRO A 666 12.84 -6.83 -16.51
N ILE A 667 13.13 -6.00 -15.51
CA ILE A 667 12.73 -4.59 -15.48
C ILE A 667 13.57 -3.78 -16.48
N ASN A 668 14.89 -3.93 -16.48
CA ASN A 668 15.75 -3.27 -17.46
C ASN A 668 15.44 -3.74 -18.89
N MET A 669 15.09 -5.00 -19.08
CA MET A 669 14.62 -5.50 -20.37
C MET A 669 13.33 -4.80 -20.78
N TYR A 670 12.32 -4.78 -19.90
CA TYR A 670 11.06 -4.06 -20.15
C TYR A 670 11.28 -2.58 -20.47
N LEU A 671 12.16 -1.91 -19.74
CA LEU A 671 12.52 -0.52 -19.99
C LEU A 671 13.18 -0.28 -21.35
N LYS A 672 13.93 -1.26 -21.87
CA LYS A 672 14.64 -1.15 -23.15
C LYS A 672 13.78 -1.53 -24.34
N THR A 673 12.98 -2.59 -24.21
CA THR A 673 12.28 -3.23 -25.34
C THR A 673 10.76 -3.11 -25.26
N TYR A 674 10.22 -2.61 -24.15
CA TYR A 674 8.79 -2.71 -23.80
C TYR A 674 8.24 -4.14 -23.78
N SER A 675 9.12 -5.13 -23.84
CA SER A 675 8.78 -6.54 -23.67
C SER A 675 9.24 -6.99 -22.30
N LEU A 676 8.34 -7.65 -21.58
CA LEU A 676 8.68 -8.20 -20.29
C LEU A 676 9.66 -9.36 -20.47
N GLY A 677 10.82 -9.27 -19.82
CA GLY A 677 11.74 -10.39 -19.71
C GLY A 677 11.16 -11.54 -18.87
N ASP A 678 11.92 -12.62 -18.68
CA ASP A 678 11.47 -13.73 -17.84
C ASP A 678 11.51 -13.35 -16.36
N VAL A 679 10.37 -12.92 -15.82
CA VAL A 679 10.15 -12.67 -14.39
C VAL A 679 10.40 -13.93 -13.54
N GLY A 680 10.42 -15.13 -14.14
CA GLY A 680 10.85 -16.36 -13.50
C GLY A 680 12.23 -16.29 -12.88
N VAL A 681 13.10 -15.42 -13.38
CA VAL A 681 14.44 -15.22 -12.84
C VAL A 681 14.40 -14.91 -11.34
N TYR A 682 13.38 -14.20 -10.84
CA TYR A 682 13.28 -13.87 -9.42
C TYR A 682 13.10 -15.10 -8.52
N GLN A 683 12.52 -16.18 -9.04
CA GLN A 683 12.34 -17.44 -8.29
C GLN A 683 13.66 -18.21 -8.13
N GLU A 684 14.74 -17.81 -8.84
CA GLU A 684 16.09 -18.36 -8.67
C GLU A 684 16.82 -17.76 -7.46
N TYR A 685 16.29 -16.68 -6.88
CA TYR A 685 16.89 -15.99 -5.74
C TYR A 685 16.32 -16.52 -4.40
N PRO A 686 17.12 -16.56 -3.32
CA PRO A 686 16.65 -17.05 -2.02
C PRO A 686 15.46 -16.27 -1.47
N LEU A 687 15.43 -14.95 -1.70
CA LEU A 687 14.34 -14.07 -1.28
C LEU A 687 13.78 -13.31 -2.50
N PRO A 688 12.88 -13.93 -3.28
CA PRO A 688 12.45 -13.42 -4.58
C PRO A 688 12.00 -11.96 -4.60
N GLY A 689 11.18 -11.50 -3.65
CA GLY A 689 10.78 -10.09 -3.66
C GLY A 689 11.89 -9.14 -3.25
N LEU A 690 12.85 -9.51 -2.39
CA LEU A 690 14.06 -8.68 -2.20
C LEU A 690 14.86 -8.55 -3.50
N ALA A 691 14.87 -9.60 -4.33
CA ALA A 691 15.48 -9.52 -5.66
C ALA A 691 14.70 -8.61 -6.61
N VAL A 692 13.37 -8.63 -6.58
CA VAL A 692 12.54 -7.66 -7.31
C VAL A 692 12.85 -6.23 -6.86
N LEU A 693 12.96 -5.99 -5.55
CA LEU A 693 13.28 -4.68 -4.98
C LEU A 693 14.67 -4.19 -5.41
N ALA A 694 15.67 -5.05 -5.31
CA ALA A 694 17.03 -4.75 -5.77
C ALA A 694 17.04 -4.46 -7.28
N ASP A 695 16.25 -5.20 -8.07
CA ASP A 695 16.14 -4.96 -9.51
C ASP A 695 15.45 -3.63 -9.83
N VAL A 696 14.42 -3.23 -9.06
CA VAL A 696 13.78 -1.92 -9.20
C VAL A 696 14.78 -0.80 -8.91
N VAL A 697 15.58 -0.92 -7.84
CA VAL A 697 16.60 0.09 -7.49
C VAL A 697 17.69 0.14 -8.56
N GLY A 698 18.20 -1.02 -8.99
CA GLY A 698 19.19 -1.15 -10.05
C GLY A 698 18.71 -0.60 -11.39
N ALA A 699 17.45 -0.88 -11.75
CA ALA A 699 16.81 -0.29 -12.91
C ALA A 699 16.63 1.23 -12.76
N GLY A 700 16.34 1.72 -11.55
CA GLY A 700 16.34 3.16 -11.23
C GLY A 700 17.69 3.83 -11.51
N ILE A 701 18.81 3.21 -11.13
CA ILE A 701 20.15 3.72 -11.43
C ILE A 701 20.40 3.76 -12.94
N PHE A 702 20.13 2.63 -13.63
CA PHE A 702 20.25 2.56 -15.09
C PHE A 702 19.42 3.65 -15.75
N TYR A 703 18.19 3.85 -15.27
CA TYR A 703 17.25 4.83 -15.78
C TYR A 703 17.78 6.27 -15.62
N VAL A 704 18.23 6.65 -14.42
CA VAL A 704 18.73 8.01 -14.15
C VAL A 704 20.03 8.30 -14.90
N LYS A 705 20.90 7.29 -15.12
CA LYS A 705 22.14 7.43 -15.88
C LYS A 705 21.93 7.49 -17.39
N SER A 706 20.85 6.90 -17.91
CA SER A 706 20.65 6.80 -19.36
C SER A 706 20.05 8.07 -19.97
N ASP A 707 20.72 8.65 -20.98
CA ASP A 707 20.15 9.70 -21.84
C ASP A 707 19.16 9.14 -22.89
N LEU A 708 18.92 7.82 -22.87
CA LEU A 708 18.28 7.02 -23.92
C LEU A 708 16.82 7.39 -24.26
N PHE A 709 16.18 8.28 -23.49
CA PHE A 709 14.77 8.64 -23.68
C PHE A 709 14.50 10.09 -24.09
N GLN A 710 15.53 10.90 -24.38
CA GLN A 710 15.29 12.23 -24.95
C GLN A 710 14.67 12.19 -26.38
N SER A 711 14.54 11.01 -27.02
CA SER A 711 14.20 10.90 -28.45
C SER A 711 12.99 10.04 -28.83
N SER A 712 12.32 9.31 -27.92
CA SER A 712 11.17 8.46 -28.30
C SER A 712 9.84 9.01 -27.75
N GLN A 713 9.01 9.54 -28.65
CA GLN A 713 7.72 10.16 -28.38
C GLN A 713 6.51 9.19 -28.44
N GLU A 714 6.70 7.86 -28.41
CA GLU A 714 5.53 6.98 -28.56
C GLU A 714 4.68 6.87 -27.27
N PRO A 715 3.39 7.25 -27.32
CA PRO A 715 2.47 7.11 -26.20
C PRO A 715 1.90 5.69 -26.20
N LEU A 716 2.31 4.88 -25.24
CA LEU A 716 1.69 3.58 -24.99
C LEU A 716 0.36 3.78 -24.25
N TYR A 717 -0.74 3.80 -25.01
CA TYR A 717 -2.10 3.72 -24.48
C TYR A 717 -2.47 2.26 -24.24
N THR A 718 -2.76 1.86 -22.99
CA THR A 718 -4.08 1.29 -22.60
C THR A 718 -4.15 0.98 -21.10
N ASN A 719 -5.30 1.36 -20.53
CA ASN A 719 -5.98 0.84 -19.35
C ASN A 719 -5.16 0.61 -18.08
N LEU A 720 -5.09 1.62 -17.23
CA LEU A 720 -5.29 1.53 -15.77
C LEU A 720 -5.53 2.97 -15.25
N ARG A 721 -6.78 3.29 -14.87
CA ARG A 721 -7.38 4.61 -14.58
C ARG A 721 -7.48 5.15 -13.12
N THR A 722 -6.85 4.59 -12.08
CA THR A 722 -6.81 5.26 -10.74
C THR A 722 -5.84 4.47 -9.84
N PHE A 723 -4.93 5.10 -9.08
CA PHE A 723 -4.00 4.33 -8.21
C PHE A 723 -3.41 5.13 -7.04
N THR A 724 -3.40 6.46 -7.12
CA THR A 724 -2.87 7.33 -6.05
C THR A 724 -3.75 7.28 -4.80
N TYR A 725 -5.07 7.07 -4.95
CA TYR A 725 -5.98 6.85 -3.81
C TYR A 725 -5.57 5.63 -2.96
N SER A 726 -5.53 4.43 -3.52
CA SER A 726 -5.22 3.19 -2.77
C SER A 726 -3.84 3.19 -2.11
N ILE A 727 -2.92 3.96 -2.65
CA ILE A 727 -1.54 4.06 -2.17
C ILE A 727 -1.36 5.13 -1.09
N LEU A 728 -2.16 6.21 -1.10
CA LEU A 728 -2.15 7.14 0.03
C LEU A 728 -2.87 6.55 1.24
N TYR A 729 -3.85 5.68 1.02
CA TYR A 729 -4.69 5.13 2.10
C TYR A 729 -4.24 3.72 2.54
N GLY A 730 -3.83 2.88 1.59
CA GLY A 730 -3.25 1.54 1.82
C GLY A 730 -1.93 1.54 2.60
N ASN A 731 -1.09 2.55 2.36
CA ASN A 731 0.30 2.53 2.82
C ASN A 731 0.53 3.19 4.18
N PHE A 732 -0.48 3.81 4.80
CA PHE A 732 -0.31 4.21 6.20
C PHE A 732 -0.16 2.99 7.11
N CYS A 733 -0.85 1.89 6.79
CA CYS A 733 -0.66 0.60 7.43
C CYS A 733 0.68 -0.09 7.11
N PHE A 734 1.45 0.41 6.14
CA PHE A 734 2.82 -0.05 5.82
C PHE A 734 3.92 0.89 6.29
N ILE A 735 3.59 2.12 6.77
CA ILE A 735 4.56 3.04 7.42
C ILE A 735 5.01 2.49 8.79
N GLU A 736 4.35 1.44 9.26
CA GLU A 736 4.78 0.52 10.30
C GLU A 736 5.36 -0.74 9.69
#